data_AF-A0A520M4I1-F1
#
_entry.id   AF-A0A520M4I1-F1
#
_cell.length_a   1.000
_cell.length_b   1.000
_cell.length_c   1.000
_cell.angle_alpha   90.00
_cell.angle_beta   90.00
_cell.angle_gamma   90.00
#
_symmetry.space_group_name_H-M   'P 1'
#
loop_
_entity.id
_entity.type
_entity.pdbx_description
1 polymer ?
#
loop_
_entity_poly.entity_id
_entity_poly.type
_entity_poly.pdbx_seq_one_letter_code
_entity_poly.pdbx_strand_id
1 'polypeptide(L)'
;MSAGIILESTHPREPGLWRADPYLERYTVPPCGSATFELFAGDAITVADPEGAQPGELIAFSTDGRAAPGGLCDTRPKAAIGFQKILASSEPSAQQVAAGLKRRNINAADAKAIVLFGSDSDAGSTHHYTAREDLLCIVCAPGDAMLIDEQIPPTGLTVHVTRANGRELSEPLLPDPLADPRLEFRVDKCTAGQFTVQAGEYIQIIDVAGRECSDFLAFSAAGLDQGKERHIDMTTTRTLMGSAYPGPGLYSKYFDRDMEPMVEVIQDTCGRHDTFGLACAARYYEDQGYFGHPNCSDNLNAIMAPFGVRPRRGWEAVNFFYNTGIDDHNVLFLDEPWSRPGDYVLLKAMTDLVCASTACPDDTSAANGWNPTDIHVRIYTPEKAFSRAIAYRMTPDAETQLTRETGFHPRSSQHTRNFSEYRGYWLPTAFNNAGAIEEYWACRERAVMMDLSPLRKFEVLGPDAETLLQTVLTRNIRRLSVGQVVYSAMCYPHGGMIDDGTALRLGPDNFRWIGGDDYSGIWLREQAQALGLKALVKSSTEQIHNVAVQGPKSREILNGIIWTPPAQTAVDELDWFRFTVGRLGDMHGLPVMISRTGYTGELGYEIFCHPRDACQVWDAVWQAGEPHGLLPLGLDALDMVRIEAGLVFAGYEFCDQTDPFEAGIGFTVPLKTKQDDFIGREALEQRKANPQRQLVGLELAGNEAATHGDCVRIGRAQVGVVTSAMRSPVLKKNIALCRIDTLHAALGTEVEVGKLDGQQKRIPALVVPFPFYDPKKERVRA
;
A
#
# COMPACT_ATOMS: atom_id res chain seq x y z
N MET A 1 -34.07 -23.14 13.37
CA MET A 1 -32.84 -23.96 13.43
C MET A 1 -31.82 -23.28 12.53
N SER A 2 -31.04 -22.42 13.15
CA SER A 2 -30.05 -21.52 12.55
C SER A 2 -28.72 -22.26 12.46
N ALA A 3 -28.25 -22.53 11.24
CA ALA A 3 -26.86 -22.91 11.01
C ALA A 3 -26.04 -21.63 11.11
N GLY A 4 -25.46 -21.39 12.30
CA GLY A 4 -24.52 -20.31 12.52
C GLY A 4 -23.25 -20.58 11.73
N ILE A 5 -22.79 -19.57 10.99
CA ILE A 5 -21.45 -19.51 10.44
C ILE A 5 -20.50 -19.52 11.63
N ILE A 6 -19.70 -20.58 11.78
CA ILE A 6 -18.60 -20.62 12.73
C ILE A 6 -17.52 -19.72 12.13
N LEU A 7 -17.45 -18.48 12.59
CA LEU A 7 -16.22 -17.69 12.52
C LEU A 7 -15.29 -18.33 13.55
N GLU A 8 -14.37 -19.18 13.10
CA GLU A 8 -13.30 -19.67 13.98
C GLU A 8 -12.49 -18.47 14.44
N SER A 9 -12.44 -18.29 15.76
CA SER A 9 -11.70 -17.21 16.41
C SER A 9 -10.21 -17.41 16.17
N THR A 10 -9.55 -16.47 15.50
CA THR A 10 -8.09 -16.43 15.46
C THR A 10 -7.58 -16.18 16.87
N HIS A 11 -6.74 -17.10 17.38
CA HIS A 11 -6.07 -16.95 18.67
C HIS A 11 -4.77 -16.17 18.49
N PRO A 12 -4.55 -15.04 19.18
CA PRO A 12 -3.35 -14.20 19.03
C PRO A 12 -2.00 -14.86 19.38
N ARG A 13 -1.98 -16.15 19.71
CA ARG A 13 -0.78 -16.92 20.10
C ARG A 13 -0.52 -18.13 19.20
N GLU A 14 -1.34 -18.34 18.18
CA GLU A 14 -1.05 -19.33 17.15
C GLU A 14 -0.30 -18.61 16.03
N PRO A 15 0.94 -19.00 15.70
CA PRO A 15 1.59 -18.49 14.50
C PRO A 15 0.66 -18.79 13.33
N GLY A 16 0.38 -17.78 12.50
CA GLY A 16 -0.55 -17.89 11.38
C GLY A 16 -0.05 -18.88 10.36
N LEU A 17 -0.23 -20.18 10.62
CA LEU A 17 0.07 -21.27 9.71
C LEU A 17 -0.55 -20.87 8.37
N TRP A 18 0.26 -20.93 7.31
CA TRP A 18 -0.18 -20.64 5.95
C TRP A 18 -1.48 -21.39 5.57
N ARG A 19 -1.82 -22.45 6.31
CA ARG A 19 -3.11 -23.11 6.27
C ARG A 19 -3.73 -23.20 7.65
N ALA A 20 -4.64 -22.27 7.95
CA ALA A 20 -5.74 -22.62 8.86
C ALA A 20 -6.56 -23.79 8.27
N ASP A 21 -6.59 -23.93 6.93
CA ASP A 21 -7.24 -25.02 6.20
C ASP A 21 -6.38 -25.48 4.99
N PRO A 22 -5.82 -26.71 4.99
CA PRO A 22 -4.99 -27.23 3.90
C PRO A 22 -5.75 -27.55 2.62
N TYR A 23 -7.07 -27.38 2.63
CA TYR A 23 -7.94 -27.62 1.49
C TYR A 23 -8.48 -26.33 0.89
N LEU A 24 -8.17 -25.15 1.43
CA LEU A 24 -8.71 -23.87 0.98
C LEU A 24 -7.70 -23.06 0.16
N GLU A 25 -8.05 -22.75 -1.09
CA GLU A 25 -7.36 -21.76 -1.92
C GLU A 25 -8.16 -20.47 -2.01
N ARG A 26 -7.46 -19.35 -2.09
CA ARG A 26 -8.04 -18.02 -2.24
C ARG A 26 -7.51 -17.38 -3.51
N TYR A 27 -8.40 -16.73 -4.25
CA TYR A 27 -8.07 -15.98 -5.45
C TYR A 27 -8.78 -14.62 -5.41
N THR A 28 -8.11 -13.60 -5.93
CA THR A 28 -8.70 -12.27 -6.16
C THR A 28 -8.90 -12.07 -7.66
N VAL A 29 -10.09 -11.63 -8.05
CA VAL A 29 -10.41 -11.22 -9.41
C VAL A 29 -10.33 -9.69 -9.45
N PRO A 30 -9.39 -9.10 -10.20
CA PRO A 30 -9.28 -7.64 -10.27
C PRO A 30 -10.50 -7.04 -11.00
N PRO A 31 -10.85 -5.77 -10.71
CA PRO A 31 -11.89 -5.06 -11.46
C PRO A 31 -11.57 -5.08 -12.96
N CYS A 32 -12.58 -5.25 -13.81
CA CYS A 32 -12.43 -5.38 -15.26
C CYS A 32 -11.51 -6.53 -15.71
N GLY A 33 -11.26 -7.53 -14.84
CA GLY A 33 -10.37 -8.63 -15.11
C GLY A 33 -10.95 -10.00 -14.76
N SER A 34 -10.08 -11.00 -14.68
CA SER A 34 -10.45 -12.40 -14.51
C SER A 34 -9.41 -13.20 -13.75
N ALA A 35 -9.84 -14.21 -12.99
CA ALA A 35 -8.96 -15.24 -12.42
C ALA A 35 -9.31 -16.61 -13.03
N THR A 36 -8.30 -17.45 -13.26
CA THR A 36 -8.46 -18.80 -13.83
C THR A 36 -7.85 -19.83 -12.89
N PHE A 37 -8.55 -20.94 -12.68
CA PHE A 37 -8.10 -22.04 -11.83
C PHE A 37 -8.82 -23.34 -12.22
N GLU A 38 -8.26 -24.47 -11.80
CA GLU A 38 -8.84 -25.79 -12.05
C GLU A 38 -9.70 -26.22 -10.86
N LEU A 39 -10.87 -26.79 -11.15
CA LEU A 39 -11.72 -27.47 -10.17
C LEU A 39 -11.79 -28.94 -10.55
N PHE A 40 -11.63 -29.81 -9.56
CA PHE A 40 -11.79 -31.25 -9.75
C PHE A 40 -13.14 -31.71 -9.25
N ALA A 41 -13.60 -32.86 -9.73
CA ALA A 41 -14.85 -33.46 -9.28
C ALA A 41 -14.87 -33.58 -7.74
N GLY A 42 -15.87 -32.94 -7.11
CA GLY A 42 -16.04 -32.86 -5.66
C GLY A 42 -15.55 -31.56 -5.02
N ASP A 43 -14.72 -30.77 -5.70
CA ASP A 43 -14.26 -29.48 -5.19
C ASP A 43 -15.43 -28.50 -5.10
N ALA A 44 -15.39 -27.61 -4.10
CA ALA A 44 -16.36 -26.54 -3.94
C ALA A 44 -15.74 -25.18 -4.28
N ILE A 45 -16.53 -24.29 -4.87
CA ILE A 45 -16.16 -22.92 -5.17
C ILE A 45 -17.17 -21.98 -4.53
N THR A 46 -16.68 -20.94 -3.85
CA THR A 46 -17.48 -19.81 -3.38
C THR A 46 -16.94 -18.54 -4.02
N VAL A 47 -17.79 -17.80 -4.75
CA VAL A 47 -17.46 -16.49 -5.30
C VAL A 47 -18.25 -15.44 -4.53
N ALA A 48 -17.61 -14.36 -4.10
CA ALA A 48 -18.24 -13.26 -3.39
C ALA A 48 -18.00 -11.92 -4.10
N ASP A 49 -19.00 -11.03 -4.02
CA ASP A 49 -18.91 -9.60 -4.35
C ASP A 49 -18.83 -8.80 -3.04
N PRO A 50 -17.63 -8.42 -2.57
CA PRO A 50 -17.49 -7.76 -1.28
C PRO A 50 -18.08 -6.34 -1.24
N GLU A 51 -18.21 -5.68 -2.39
CA GLU A 51 -18.59 -4.26 -2.47
C GLU A 51 -19.99 -4.06 -3.03
N GLY A 52 -20.59 -5.08 -3.62
CA GLY A 52 -21.94 -5.06 -4.17
C GLY A 52 -22.00 -4.38 -5.53
N ALA A 53 -23.10 -4.60 -6.25
CA ALA A 53 -23.35 -4.08 -7.60
C ALA A 53 -22.22 -4.33 -8.61
N GLN A 54 -21.36 -5.34 -8.40
CA GLN A 54 -20.32 -5.72 -9.35
C GLN A 54 -20.82 -6.91 -10.17
N PRO A 55 -21.13 -6.73 -11.47
CA PRO A 55 -21.47 -7.86 -12.32
C PRO A 55 -20.38 -8.93 -12.28
N GLY A 56 -20.78 -10.20 -12.22
CA GLY A 56 -19.88 -11.35 -12.13
C GLY A 56 -20.28 -12.47 -13.08
N GLU A 57 -19.31 -13.06 -13.76
CA GLU A 57 -19.52 -14.22 -14.64
C GLU A 57 -18.57 -15.36 -14.23
N LEU A 58 -19.11 -16.58 -14.16
CA LEU A 58 -18.34 -17.82 -14.00
C LEU A 58 -18.45 -18.66 -15.27
N ILE A 59 -17.31 -18.92 -15.90
CA ILE A 59 -17.15 -19.72 -17.10
C ILE A 59 -16.50 -21.03 -16.70
N ALA A 60 -16.95 -22.13 -17.27
CA ALA A 60 -16.36 -23.44 -17.06
C ALA A 60 -16.16 -24.16 -18.39
N PHE A 61 -14.99 -24.75 -18.57
CA PHE A 61 -14.65 -25.63 -19.68
C PHE A 61 -14.32 -27.03 -19.16
N SER A 62 -14.74 -28.06 -19.86
CA SER A 62 -14.29 -29.44 -19.62
C SER A 62 -12.83 -29.60 -20.03
N THR A 63 -12.20 -30.70 -19.59
CA THR A 63 -10.80 -31.02 -19.91
C THR A 63 -10.52 -31.17 -21.41
N ASP A 64 -11.54 -31.43 -22.24
CA ASP A 64 -11.45 -31.46 -23.71
C ASP A 64 -11.70 -30.10 -24.38
N GLY A 65 -11.85 -29.03 -23.60
CA GLY A 65 -11.95 -27.65 -24.05
C GLY A 65 -13.35 -27.19 -24.47
N ARG A 66 -14.41 -27.97 -24.20
CA ARG A 66 -15.81 -27.60 -24.51
C ARG A 66 -16.41 -26.80 -23.36
N ALA A 67 -17.34 -25.89 -23.66
CA ALA A 67 -18.06 -25.16 -22.62
C ALA A 67 -18.93 -26.13 -21.78
N ALA A 68 -18.64 -26.21 -20.47
CA ALA A 68 -19.22 -27.17 -19.54
C ALA A 68 -19.78 -26.54 -18.23
N PRO A 69 -20.59 -25.47 -18.29
CA PRO A 69 -21.22 -24.89 -17.08
C PRO A 69 -22.16 -25.87 -16.35
N GLY A 70 -22.64 -26.91 -17.06
CA GLY A 70 -23.42 -28.02 -16.49
C GLY A 70 -22.68 -28.83 -15.42
N GLY A 71 -21.35 -28.79 -15.44
CA GLY A 71 -20.50 -29.40 -14.42
C GLY A 71 -20.58 -28.69 -13.06
N LEU A 72 -21.12 -27.47 -12.99
CA LEU A 72 -21.29 -26.69 -11.74
C LEU A 72 -22.75 -26.50 -11.34
N CYS A 73 -23.65 -26.30 -12.30
CA CYS A 73 -25.07 -26.11 -12.02
C CYS A 73 -25.96 -26.51 -13.20
N ASP A 74 -27.23 -26.82 -12.92
CA ASP A 74 -28.23 -27.15 -13.95
C ASP A 74 -28.85 -25.90 -14.61
N THR A 75 -28.42 -24.70 -14.20
CA THR A 75 -28.93 -23.44 -14.73
C THR A 75 -28.54 -23.28 -16.20
N ARG A 76 -29.49 -22.84 -17.03
CA ARG A 76 -29.22 -22.60 -18.45
C ARG A 76 -28.19 -21.47 -18.58
N PRO A 77 -26.99 -21.75 -19.12
CA PRO A 77 -25.93 -20.75 -19.19
C PRO A 77 -26.24 -19.71 -20.27
N LYS A 78 -25.74 -18.48 -20.07
CA LYS A 78 -25.90 -17.36 -21.02
C LYS A 78 -24.64 -17.20 -21.88
N ALA A 79 -24.72 -16.35 -22.91
CA ALA A 79 -23.53 -15.91 -23.61
C ALA A 79 -22.59 -15.15 -22.64
N ALA A 80 -21.31 -15.46 -22.66
CA ALA A 80 -20.31 -14.87 -21.75
C ALA A 80 -19.86 -13.48 -22.24
N ILE A 81 -20.77 -12.51 -22.27
CA ILE A 81 -20.54 -11.18 -22.87
C ILE A 81 -19.46 -10.42 -22.09
N GLY A 82 -19.51 -10.44 -20.76
CA GLY A 82 -18.52 -9.79 -19.91
C GLY A 82 -17.12 -10.37 -20.12
N PHE A 83 -17.02 -11.69 -20.17
CA PHE A 83 -15.79 -12.40 -20.49
C PHE A 83 -15.23 -12.04 -21.87
N GLN A 84 -16.06 -12.00 -22.92
CA GLN A 84 -15.59 -11.58 -24.26
C GLN A 84 -15.05 -10.14 -24.25
N LYS A 85 -15.70 -9.25 -23.49
CA LYS A 85 -15.26 -7.86 -23.35
C LYS A 85 -13.92 -7.75 -22.63
N ILE A 86 -13.74 -8.51 -21.55
CA ILE A 86 -12.46 -8.59 -20.82
C ILE A 86 -11.38 -9.15 -21.74
N LEU A 87 -11.62 -10.24 -22.46
CA LEU A 87 -10.64 -10.81 -23.40
C LEU A 87 -10.23 -9.86 -24.53
N ALA A 88 -11.12 -8.95 -24.92
CA ALA A 88 -10.84 -7.93 -25.93
C ALA A 88 -10.09 -6.71 -25.37
N SER A 89 -9.93 -6.61 -24.04
CA SER A 89 -9.23 -5.50 -23.39
C SER A 89 -7.71 -5.67 -23.43
N SER A 90 -6.99 -4.61 -23.09
CA SER A 90 -5.53 -4.63 -22.92
C SER A 90 -5.10 -5.04 -21.51
N GLU A 91 -6.01 -5.49 -20.64
CA GLU A 91 -5.70 -5.84 -19.26
C GLU A 91 -4.72 -7.03 -19.19
N PRO A 92 -3.71 -6.99 -18.31
CA PRO A 92 -2.75 -8.09 -18.17
C PRO A 92 -3.41 -9.44 -17.88
N SER A 93 -4.45 -9.47 -17.04
CA SER A 93 -5.20 -10.69 -16.74
C SER A 93 -5.89 -11.26 -17.99
N ALA A 94 -6.43 -10.38 -18.85
CA ALA A 94 -7.06 -10.81 -20.10
C ALA A 94 -6.06 -11.46 -21.06
N GLN A 95 -4.85 -10.89 -21.16
CA GLN A 95 -3.77 -11.46 -21.98
C GLN A 95 -3.31 -12.82 -21.46
N GLN A 96 -3.15 -12.97 -20.15
CA GLN A 96 -2.79 -14.24 -19.49
C GLN A 96 -3.85 -15.32 -19.75
N VAL A 97 -5.14 -14.99 -19.57
CA VAL A 97 -6.23 -15.93 -19.83
C VAL A 97 -6.31 -16.30 -21.31
N ALA A 98 -6.20 -15.33 -22.22
CA ALA A 98 -6.18 -15.60 -23.67
C ALA A 98 -5.03 -16.54 -24.06
N ALA A 99 -3.81 -16.30 -23.54
CA ALA A 99 -2.65 -17.16 -23.77
C ALA A 99 -2.86 -18.56 -23.15
N GLY A 100 -3.41 -18.64 -21.95
CA GLY A 100 -3.73 -19.89 -21.26
C GLY A 100 -4.74 -20.76 -22.02
N LEU A 101 -5.79 -20.14 -22.57
CA LEU A 101 -6.80 -20.81 -23.39
C LEU A 101 -6.23 -21.27 -24.72
N LYS A 102 -5.41 -20.43 -25.38
CA LYS A 102 -4.72 -20.78 -26.63
C LYS A 102 -3.79 -21.97 -26.44
N ARG A 103 -3.00 -22.01 -25.35
CA ARG A 103 -2.12 -23.14 -25.01
C ARG A 103 -2.88 -24.45 -24.82
N ARG A 104 -4.11 -24.38 -24.30
CA ARG A 104 -5.00 -25.53 -24.08
C ARG A 104 -5.93 -25.84 -25.26
N ASN A 105 -5.77 -25.15 -26.39
CA ASN A 105 -6.62 -25.27 -27.59
C ASN A 105 -8.13 -25.07 -27.31
N ILE A 106 -8.45 -24.17 -26.37
CA ILE A 106 -9.82 -23.82 -25.99
C ILE A 106 -10.28 -22.62 -26.81
N ASN A 107 -11.43 -22.73 -27.48
CA ASN A 107 -12.03 -21.64 -28.22
C ASN A 107 -12.85 -20.74 -27.29
N ALA A 108 -12.33 -19.54 -26.98
CA ALA A 108 -13.02 -18.58 -26.14
C ALA A 108 -14.39 -18.15 -26.71
N ALA A 109 -14.61 -18.18 -28.03
CA ALA A 109 -15.87 -17.77 -28.64
C ALA A 109 -17.05 -18.67 -28.24
N ASP A 110 -16.79 -19.92 -27.86
CA ASP A 110 -17.82 -20.89 -27.44
C ASP A 110 -18.16 -20.78 -25.95
N ALA A 111 -17.51 -19.85 -25.22
CA ALA A 111 -17.69 -19.65 -23.79
C ALA A 111 -19.14 -19.32 -23.42
N LYS A 112 -19.62 -19.99 -22.37
CA LYS A 112 -20.93 -19.71 -21.77
C LYS A 112 -20.74 -19.37 -20.29
N ALA A 113 -21.51 -18.41 -19.80
CA ALA A 113 -21.39 -17.90 -18.45
C ALA A 113 -22.57 -18.31 -17.57
N ILE A 114 -22.25 -18.69 -16.34
CA ILE A 114 -23.15 -18.62 -15.18
C ILE A 114 -23.04 -17.18 -14.68
N VAL A 115 -24.15 -16.45 -14.71
CA VAL A 115 -24.20 -15.08 -14.15
C VAL A 115 -24.28 -15.19 -12.64
N LEU A 116 -23.30 -14.60 -11.96
CA LEU A 116 -23.20 -14.59 -10.50
C LEU A 116 -23.95 -13.38 -9.96
N PHE A 117 -23.50 -12.18 -10.31
CA PHE A 117 -23.97 -10.93 -9.73
C PHE A 117 -24.43 -9.95 -10.82
N GLY A 118 -25.23 -8.97 -10.42
CA GLY A 118 -25.73 -7.88 -11.24
C GLY A 118 -25.55 -6.52 -10.57
N SER A 119 -25.97 -5.46 -11.25
CA SER A 119 -25.90 -4.08 -10.74
C SER A 119 -26.80 -3.81 -9.52
N ASP A 120 -27.68 -4.75 -9.19
CA ASP A 120 -28.61 -4.71 -8.07
C ASP A 120 -28.20 -5.65 -6.92
N SER A 121 -27.03 -6.31 -7.02
CA SER A 121 -26.54 -7.22 -5.98
C SER A 121 -26.08 -6.46 -4.74
N ASP A 122 -26.43 -6.98 -3.56
CA ASP A 122 -26.02 -6.43 -2.27
C ASP A 122 -24.53 -6.68 -2.02
N ALA A 123 -23.88 -5.80 -1.25
CA ALA A 123 -22.52 -6.02 -0.79
C ALA A 123 -22.42 -7.28 0.08
N GLY A 124 -21.37 -8.08 -0.14
CA GLY A 124 -21.17 -9.37 0.52
C GLY A 124 -21.98 -10.52 -0.07
N SER A 125 -22.66 -10.33 -1.21
CA SER A 125 -23.37 -11.41 -1.90
C SER A 125 -22.41 -12.53 -2.30
N THR A 126 -22.86 -13.79 -2.17
CA THR A 126 -22.05 -14.98 -2.48
C THR A 126 -22.79 -15.99 -3.32
N HIS A 127 -22.07 -16.67 -4.23
CA HIS A 127 -22.53 -17.87 -4.91
C HIS A 127 -21.64 -19.05 -4.61
N HIS A 128 -22.25 -20.22 -4.34
CA HIS A 128 -21.56 -21.45 -4.01
C HIS A 128 -21.92 -22.56 -5.01
N TYR A 129 -20.91 -23.30 -5.49
CA TYR A 129 -21.08 -24.43 -6.39
C TYR A 129 -20.15 -25.59 -6.00
N THR A 130 -20.51 -26.80 -6.39
CA THR A 130 -19.66 -27.99 -6.29
C THR A 130 -19.44 -28.55 -7.68
N ALA A 131 -18.18 -28.78 -8.05
CA ALA A 131 -17.81 -29.35 -9.32
C ALA A 131 -18.23 -30.83 -9.38
N ARG A 132 -18.98 -31.20 -10.42
CA ARG A 132 -19.45 -32.57 -10.68
C ARG A 132 -18.47 -33.37 -11.53
N GLU A 133 -17.55 -32.67 -12.18
CA GLU A 133 -16.51 -33.19 -13.07
C GLU A 133 -15.29 -32.27 -13.02
N ASP A 134 -14.20 -32.66 -13.68
CA ASP A 134 -12.99 -31.84 -13.76
C ASP A 134 -13.18 -30.70 -14.76
N LEU A 135 -12.91 -29.48 -14.32
CA LEU A 135 -13.23 -28.24 -15.03
C LEU A 135 -12.07 -27.25 -14.96
N LEU A 136 -11.86 -26.52 -16.05
CA LEU A 136 -11.14 -25.25 -16.05
C LEU A 136 -12.16 -24.13 -15.82
N CYS A 137 -12.03 -23.41 -14.72
CA CYS A 137 -12.93 -22.34 -14.34
C CYS A 137 -12.29 -20.97 -14.50
N ILE A 138 -13.08 -20.00 -14.93
CA ILE A 138 -12.70 -18.59 -15.06
C ILE A 138 -13.78 -17.76 -14.41
N VAL A 139 -13.42 -16.96 -13.40
CA VAL A 139 -14.31 -15.95 -12.81
C VAL A 139 -13.91 -14.59 -13.35
N CYS A 140 -14.89 -13.82 -13.77
CA CYS A 140 -14.73 -12.50 -14.37
C CYS A 140 -15.49 -11.45 -13.58
N ALA A 141 -14.89 -10.26 -13.43
CA ALA A 141 -15.50 -9.07 -12.86
C ALA A 141 -15.68 -7.98 -13.95
N PRO A 142 -16.62 -8.15 -14.90
CA PRO A 142 -16.80 -7.21 -15.99
C PRO A 142 -17.27 -5.84 -15.50
N GLY A 143 -16.74 -4.79 -16.13
CA GLY A 143 -17.10 -3.42 -15.85
C GLY A 143 -16.62 -2.49 -16.96
N ASP A 144 -17.03 -1.24 -16.86
CA ASP A 144 -16.50 -0.13 -17.65
C ASP A 144 -15.73 0.80 -16.72
N ALA A 145 -14.75 1.49 -17.28
CA ALA A 145 -14.10 2.56 -16.56
C ALA A 145 -15.09 3.67 -16.26
N MET A 146 -15.06 4.14 -15.02
CA MET A 146 -16.01 5.10 -14.49
C MET A 146 -15.71 6.50 -15.00
N LEU A 147 -16.73 7.25 -15.43
CA LEU A 147 -16.57 8.66 -15.71
C LEU A 147 -16.44 9.46 -14.39
N ILE A 148 -15.83 10.64 -14.45
CA ILE A 148 -15.52 11.42 -13.23
C ILE A 148 -16.78 11.92 -12.48
N ASP A 149 -17.90 12.05 -13.19
CA ASP A 149 -19.22 12.43 -12.69
C ASP A 149 -20.08 11.23 -12.26
N GLU A 150 -19.60 10.01 -12.47
CA GLU A 150 -20.22 8.78 -12.01
C GLU A 150 -19.67 8.33 -10.65
N GLN A 151 -20.34 7.36 -10.04
CA GLN A 151 -20.01 6.86 -8.70
C GLN A 151 -20.13 5.35 -8.53
N ILE A 152 -20.32 4.59 -9.61
CA ILE A 152 -20.38 3.13 -9.57
C ILE A 152 -19.11 2.59 -10.25
N PRO A 153 -17.96 2.58 -9.54
CA PRO A 153 -16.72 2.08 -10.11
C PRO A 153 -16.80 0.55 -10.26
N PRO A 154 -16.09 -0.05 -11.24
CA PRO A 154 -15.86 -1.49 -11.25
C PRO A 154 -14.98 -1.88 -10.06
N THR A 155 -15.32 -2.99 -9.42
CA THR A 155 -14.67 -3.51 -8.21
C THR A 155 -14.27 -4.97 -8.39
N GLY A 156 -13.37 -5.47 -7.54
CA GLY A 156 -12.93 -6.86 -7.61
C GLY A 156 -13.93 -7.86 -7.03
N LEU A 157 -13.73 -9.14 -7.33
CA LEU A 157 -14.44 -10.26 -6.69
C LEU A 157 -13.43 -11.14 -5.93
N THR A 158 -13.90 -11.87 -4.93
CA THR A 158 -13.08 -12.86 -4.20
C THR A 158 -13.58 -14.26 -4.49
N VAL A 159 -12.67 -15.20 -4.68
CA VAL A 159 -12.99 -16.60 -4.93
C VAL A 159 -12.28 -17.48 -3.91
N HIS A 160 -13.03 -18.41 -3.33
CA HIS A 160 -12.53 -19.46 -2.46
C HIS A 160 -12.78 -20.81 -3.11
N VAL A 161 -11.74 -21.65 -3.20
CA VAL A 161 -11.86 -23.03 -3.68
C VAL A 161 -11.53 -23.97 -2.54
N THR A 162 -12.47 -24.81 -2.16
CA THR A 162 -12.30 -25.86 -1.14
C THR A 162 -12.12 -27.21 -1.85
N ARG A 163 -10.95 -27.83 -1.69
CA ARG A 163 -10.61 -29.11 -2.30
C ARG A 163 -11.35 -30.27 -1.63
N ALA A 164 -11.79 -31.23 -2.43
CA ALA A 164 -12.42 -32.45 -1.91
C ALA A 164 -11.43 -33.31 -1.09
N ASN A 165 -11.93 -33.97 -0.05
CA ASN A 165 -11.16 -34.83 0.85
C ASN A 165 -10.23 -35.80 0.08
N GLY A 166 -8.93 -35.76 0.39
CA GLY A 166 -7.91 -36.63 -0.19
C GLY A 166 -6.98 -35.96 -1.21
N ARG A 167 -7.23 -34.71 -1.59
CA ARG A 167 -6.27 -33.86 -2.29
C ARG A 167 -5.79 -32.75 -1.36
N GLU A 168 -4.98 -33.13 -0.38
CA GLU A 168 -4.16 -32.15 0.31
C GLU A 168 -3.30 -31.45 -0.73
N LEU A 169 -3.29 -30.12 -0.71
CA LEU A 169 -2.24 -29.40 -1.41
C LEU A 169 -0.94 -29.79 -0.67
N SER A 170 -0.13 -30.73 -1.14
CA SER A 170 1.12 -31.05 -0.39
C SER A 170 2.13 -29.90 -0.51
N GLU A 171 2.03 -29.13 -1.60
CA GLU A 171 2.78 -27.91 -1.89
C GLU A 171 1.84 -26.89 -2.56
N PRO A 172 2.00 -25.59 -2.29
CA PRO A 172 1.31 -24.54 -3.04
C PRO A 172 1.69 -24.56 -4.52
N LEU A 173 0.72 -24.21 -5.38
CA LEU A 173 1.01 -23.91 -6.77
C LEU A 173 1.96 -22.70 -6.84
N LEU A 174 3.04 -22.84 -7.60
CA LEU A 174 3.90 -21.70 -7.90
C LEU A 174 3.08 -20.63 -8.65
N PRO A 175 3.36 -19.33 -8.39
CA PRO A 175 2.79 -18.28 -9.22
C PRO A 175 3.22 -18.45 -10.68
N ASP A 176 2.35 -18.04 -11.60
CA ASP A 176 2.68 -18.00 -13.03
C ASP A 176 3.98 -17.19 -13.25
N PRO A 177 4.86 -17.60 -14.17
CA PRO A 177 6.05 -16.84 -14.50
C PRO A 177 5.74 -15.40 -14.92
N LEU A 178 6.55 -14.43 -14.46
CA LEU A 178 6.40 -13.01 -14.81
C LEU A 178 6.62 -12.75 -16.32
N ALA A 179 7.40 -13.62 -16.95
CA ALA A 179 7.66 -13.71 -18.39
C ALA A 179 8.03 -15.17 -18.73
N ASP A 180 8.29 -15.48 -20.00
CA ASP A 180 8.90 -16.76 -20.34
C ASP A 180 10.32 -16.83 -19.74
N PRO A 181 10.60 -17.76 -18.81
CA PRO A 181 11.90 -17.86 -18.19
C PRO A 181 12.92 -18.48 -19.16
N ARG A 182 14.15 -17.95 -19.16
CA ARG A 182 15.30 -18.59 -19.83
C ARG A 182 15.71 -19.87 -19.10
N LEU A 183 15.65 -19.83 -17.78
CA LEU A 183 16.01 -20.92 -16.89
C LEU A 183 15.03 -20.92 -15.71
N GLU A 184 14.58 -22.09 -15.31
CA GLU A 184 13.72 -22.30 -14.15
C GLU A 184 14.09 -23.63 -13.50
N PHE A 185 14.27 -23.64 -12.18
CA PHE A 185 14.55 -24.87 -11.44
C PHE A 185 14.15 -24.76 -9.96
N ARG A 186 14.02 -25.93 -9.33
CA ARG A 186 13.71 -26.12 -7.91
C ARG A 186 15.01 -26.33 -7.14
N VAL A 187 15.17 -25.66 -6.01
CA VAL A 187 16.19 -25.97 -5.00
C VAL A 187 15.48 -26.76 -3.90
N ASP A 188 15.72 -28.06 -3.88
CA ASP A 188 15.11 -28.97 -2.90
C ASP A 188 15.50 -28.55 -1.48
N LYS A 189 14.58 -28.68 -0.52
CA LYS A 189 14.82 -28.37 0.89
C LYS A 189 16.14 -28.93 1.40
N CYS A 190 16.82 -28.16 2.24
CA CYS A 190 18.13 -28.51 2.81
C CYS A 190 19.27 -28.63 1.78
N THR A 191 19.12 -28.12 0.55
CA THR A 191 20.15 -28.17 -0.50
C THR A 191 20.50 -26.77 -1.03
N ALA A 192 21.31 -26.71 -2.09
CA ALA A 192 21.65 -25.49 -2.80
C ALA A 192 21.69 -25.71 -4.31
N GLY A 193 21.37 -24.67 -5.07
CA GLY A 193 21.47 -24.64 -6.53
C GLY A 193 22.37 -23.51 -7.01
N GLN A 194 23.05 -23.71 -8.13
CA GLN A 194 23.92 -22.72 -8.77
C GLN A 194 23.46 -22.39 -10.18
N PHE A 195 23.73 -21.17 -10.64
CA PHE A 195 23.33 -20.70 -11.96
C PHE A 195 24.16 -19.50 -12.41
N THR A 196 24.19 -19.24 -13.71
CA THR A 196 24.84 -18.06 -14.28
C THR A 196 23.82 -17.10 -14.87
N VAL A 197 24.14 -15.82 -14.76
CA VAL A 197 23.33 -14.72 -15.29
C VAL A 197 24.21 -13.71 -16.00
N GLN A 198 23.68 -13.15 -17.08
CA GLN A 198 24.31 -12.07 -17.82
C GLN A 198 23.85 -10.71 -17.29
N ALA A 199 24.66 -9.69 -17.48
CA ALA A 199 24.29 -8.33 -17.12
C ALA A 199 22.94 -7.92 -17.76
N GLY A 200 22.03 -7.40 -16.94
CA GLY A 200 20.69 -7.00 -17.35
C GLY A 200 19.61 -8.08 -17.21
N GLU A 201 19.97 -9.35 -17.05
CA GLU A 201 19.02 -10.43 -16.74
C GLU A 201 18.42 -10.26 -15.34
N TYR A 202 17.26 -10.88 -15.12
CA TYR A 202 16.58 -10.85 -13.84
C TYR A 202 16.60 -12.22 -13.15
N ILE A 203 16.76 -12.22 -11.84
CA ILE A 203 16.77 -13.38 -10.95
C ILE A 203 15.55 -13.28 -10.06
N GLN A 204 14.63 -14.23 -10.16
CA GLN A 204 13.52 -14.36 -9.23
C GLN A 204 13.80 -15.52 -8.29
N ILE A 205 13.87 -15.25 -6.98
CA ILE A 205 13.97 -16.26 -5.93
C ILE A 205 12.63 -16.29 -5.21
N ILE A 206 11.97 -17.43 -5.19
CA ILE A 206 10.59 -17.60 -4.70
C ILE A 206 10.61 -18.55 -3.52
N ASP A 207 10.00 -18.11 -2.42
CA ASP A 207 9.61 -18.97 -1.31
C ASP A 207 8.36 -19.76 -1.71
N VAL A 208 8.51 -21.09 -1.79
CA VAL A 208 7.44 -21.95 -2.28
C VAL A 208 6.34 -22.06 -1.26
N ALA A 209 6.66 -22.57 -0.08
CA ALA A 209 5.68 -22.91 0.95
C ALA A 209 5.49 -21.81 2.00
N GLY A 210 6.15 -20.67 1.82
CA GLY A 210 6.17 -19.62 2.79
C GLY A 210 7.10 -19.98 3.93
N ARG A 211 7.59 -18.94 4.56
CA ARG A 211 8.54 -18.99 5.66
C ARG A 211 9.90 -19.62 5.36
N GLU A 212 10.18 -20.10 4.17
CA GLU A 212 11.48 -20.67 3.81
C GLU A 212 12.51 -19.57 3.55
N CYS A 213 13.66 -19.66 4.21
CA CYS A 213 14.77 -18.74 4.04
C CYS A 213 15.68 -19.22 2.90
N SER A 214 16.23 -18.27 2.14
CA SER A 214 17.19 -18.57 1.06
C SER A 214 18.45 -17.73 1.18
N ASP A 215 19.59 -18.39 1.37
CA ASP A 215 20.88 -17.73 1.37
C ASP A 215 21.36 -17.59 -0.08
N PHE A 216 21.53 -16.35 -0.53
CA PHE A 216 21.90 -16.01 -1.89
C PHE A 216 23.32 -15.46 -1.97
N LEU A 217 24.09 -16.02 -2.91
CA LEU A 217 25.42 -15.55 -3.30
C LEU A 217 25.40 -15.10 -4.75
N ALA A 218 26.16 -14.04 -5.04
CA ALA A 218 26.51 -13.66 -6.39
C ALA A 218 27.97 -13.23 -6.46
N PHE A 219 28.71 -13.78 -7.42
CA PHE A 219 30.11 -13.48 -7.69
C PHE A 219 30.27 -12.87 -9.08
N SER A 220 31.23 -11.95 -9.25
CA SER A 220 31.58 -11.47 -10.58
C SER A 220 32.17 -12.62 -11.40
N ALA A 221 31.56 -12.95 -12.54
CA ALA A 221 32.06 -14.02 -13.42
C ALA A 221 33.47 -13.70 -13.91
N ALA A 222 33.68 -12.47 -14.40
CA ALA A 222 35.00 -11.98 -14.81
C ALA A 222 36.00 -11.94 -13.65
N GLY A 223 35.53 -11.70 -12.42
CA GLY A 223 36.34 -11.78 -11.21
C GLY A 223 36.83 -13.21 -10.95
N LEU A 224 35.92 -14.19 -11.00
CA LEU A 224 36.26 -15.61 -10.81
C LEU A 224 37.24 -16.11 -11.88
N ASP A 225 37.07 -15.72 -13.15
CA ASP A 225 38.00 -16.04 -14.24
C ASP A 225 39.43 -15.50 -13.98
N GLN A 226 39.53 -14.41 -13.21
CA GLN A 226 40.80 -13.81 -12.77
C GLN A 226 41.30 -14.35 -11.42
N GLY A 227 40.63 -15.35 -10.85
CA GLY A 227 40.93 -15.88 -9.51
C GLY A 227 40.59 -14.91 -8.37
N LYS A 228 39.76 -13.89 -8.62
CA LYS A 228 39.26 -12.94 -7.62
C LYS A 228 37.87 -13.36 -7.15
N GLU A 229 37.79 -13.93 -5.96
CA GLU A 229 36.52 -14.25 -5.30
C GLU A 229 35.85 -12.99 -4.72
N ARG A 230 35.26 -12.16 -5.59
CA ARG A 230 34.41 -11.03 -5.21
C ARG A 230 32.96 -11.44 -5.30
N HIS A 231 32.37 -11.69 -4.15
CA HIS A 231 30.93 -11.79 -3.97
C HIS A 231 30.36 -10.55 -3.30
N ILE A 232 29.04 -10.45 -3.34
CA ILE A 232 28.24 -9.54 -2.52
C ILE A 232 28.79 -9.47 -1.08
N ASP A 233 28.93 -8.25 -0.55
CA ASP A 233 29.47 -7.93 0.77
C ASP A 233 28.47 -7.03 1.53
N MET A 234 27.94 -7.55 2.64
CA MET A 234 26.87 -6.87 3.39
C MET A 234 27.37 -5.63 4.12
N THR A 235 28.65 -5.61 4.53
CA THR A 235 29.23 -4.44 5.20
C THR A 235 29.32 -3.27 4.23
N THR A 236 29.80 -3.52 3.02
CA THR A 236 29.92 -2.54 1.94
C THR A 236 28.55 -2.09 1.48
N THR A 237 27.62 -3.03 1.29
CA THR A 237 26.24 -2.73 0.91
C THR A 237 25.57 -1.79 1.91
N ARG A 238 25.59 -2.11 3.21
CA ARG A 238 25.03 -1.22 4.25
C ARG A 238 25.70 0.13 4.30
N THR A 239 27.02 0.18 4.10
CA THR A 239 27.79 1.43 4.10
C THR A 239 27.35 2.35 2.96
N LEU A 240 27.14 1.80 1.76
CA LEU A 240 26.78 2.59 0.58
C LEU A 240 25.28 2.94 0.53
N MET A 241 24.41 2.05 1.02
CA MET A 241 22.96 2.26 1.00
C MET A 241 22.43 3.04 2.20
N GLY A 242 23.13 3.01 3.33
CA GLY A 242 22.62 3.60 4.58
C GLY A 242 21.36 2.90 5.11
N SER A 243 21.06 1.68 4.63
CA SER A 243 19.93 0.84 5.03
C SER A 243 20.44 -0.52 5.51
N ALA A 244 19.70 -1.17 6.40
CA ALA A 244 20.01 -2.53 6.86
C ALA A 244 20.04 -3.53 5.68
N TYR A 245 19.09 -3.42 4.76
CA TYR A 245 19.06 -4.19 3.52
C TYR A 245 18.49 -3.33 2.39
N PRO A 246 18.97 -3.53 1.15
CA PRO A 246 18.40 -2.91 -0.05
C PRO A 246 16.95 -3.33 -0.32
N GLY A 247 16.15 -2.41 -0.88
CA GLY A 247 14.79 -2.67 -1.36
C GLY A 247 14.49 -1.89 -2.65
N PRO A 248 13.37 -2.17 -3.35
CA PRO A 248 13.02 -1.47 -4.57
C PRO A 248 12.98 0.05 -4.40
N GLY A 249 13.64 0.79 -5.30
CA GLY A 249 13.69 2.25 -5.27
C GLY A 249 15.11 2.81 -5.21
N LEU A 250 15.32 3.85 -4.41
CA LEU A 250 16.59 4.60 -4.34
C LEU A 250 17.75 3.76 -3.77
N TYR A 251 17.47 2.99 -2.72
CA TYR A 251 18.46 2.18 -2.00
C TYR A 251 18.34 0.70 -2.36
N SER A 252 18.51 0.40 -3.65
CA SER A 252 18.13 -0.90 -4.25
C SER A 252 19.28 -1.83 -4.58
N LYS A 253 20.54 -1.47 -4.32
CA LYS A 253 21.68 -2.26 -4.83
C LYS A 253 22.44 -2.99 -3.74
N TYR A 254 22.85 -4.21 -4.06
CA TYR A 254 23.87 -4.96 -3.34
C TYR A 254 25.22 -4.77 -4.02
N PHE A 255 26.27 -4.63 -3.22
CA PHE A 255 27.63 -4.33 -3.67
C PHE A 255 28.60 -5.42 -3.23
N ASP A 256 29.67 -5.61 -3.99
CA ASP A 256 30.82 -6.39 -3.53
C ASP A 256 31.76 -5.56 -2.64
N ARG A 257 32.85 -6.18 -2.17
CA ARG A 257 33.85 -5.53 -1.33
C ARG A 257 34.65 -4.43 -2.02
N ASP A 258 34.72 -4.45 -3.35
CA ASP A 258 35.38 -3.42 -4.14
C ASP A 258 34.41 -2.26 -4.49
N MET A 259 33.20 -2.25 -3.89
CA MET A 259 32.14 -1.26 -4.07
C MET A 259 31.48 -1.29 -5.47
N GLU A 260 31.61 -2.40 -6.19
CA GLU A 260 30.95 -2.59 -7.48
C GLU A 260 29.53 -3.13 -7.29
N PRO A 261 28.53 -2.59 -8.00
CA PRO A 261 27.16 -3.06 -7.89
C PRO A 261 27.01 -4.45 -8.53
N MET A 262 26.41 -5.38 -7.79
CA MET A 262 26.24 -6.77 -8.20
C MET A 262 24.82 -7.01 -8.70
N VAL A 263 23.82 -6.70 -7.88
CA VAL A 263 22.40 -6.83 -8.22
C VAL A 263 21.60 -5.62 -7.74
N GLU A 264 20.55 -5.26 -8.47
CA GLU A 264 19.55 -4.27 -8.10
C GLU A 264 18.22 -4.97 -7.76
N VAL A 265 17.62 -4.68 -6.61
CA VAL A 265 16.29 -5.16 -6.21
C VAL A 265 15.24 -4.41 -7.01
N ILE A 266 14.47 -5.15 -7.81
CA ILE A 266 13.40 -4.64 -8.65
C ILE A 266 12.05 -4.86 -7.97
N GLN A 267 11.80 -6.06 -7.45
CA GLN A 267 10.59 -6.36 -6.70
C GLN A 267 10.94 -7.11 -5.42
N ASP A 268 10.21 -6.83 -4.35
CA ASP A 268 10.31 -7.54 -3.07
C ASP A 268 8.90 -7.65 -2.47
N THR A 269 8.39 -8.87 -2.38
CA THR A 269 7.04 -9.11 -1.85
C THR A 269 7.02 -9.50 -0.37
N CYS A 270 8.19 -9.62 0.27
CA CYS A 270 8.32 -9.96 1.68
C CYS A 270 8.67 -8.73 2.54
N GLY A 271 9.61 -7.89 2.08
CA GLY A 271 10.05 -6.67 2.77
C GLY A 271 10.94 -6.91 3.99
N ARG A 272 11.29 -8.17 4.29
CA ARG A 272 12.04 -8.58 5.48
C ARG A 272 13.08 -9.65 5.13
N HIS A 273 14.34 -9.30 5.31
CA HIS A 273 15.49 -10.13 4.96
C HIS A 273 16.60 -9.96 6.01
N ASP A 274 17.54 -10.91 6.02
CA ASP A 274 18.74 -10.84 6.86
C ASP A 274 19.99 -10.51 6.04
N THR A 275 20.74 -9.54 6.54
CA THR A 275 22.09 -9.17 6.05
C THR A 275 23.11 -9.10 7.18
N PHE A 276 22.70 -9.43 8.41
CA PHE A 276 23.53 -9.34 9.62
C PHE A 276 24.23 -10.67 9.90
N GLY A 277 23.49 -11.77 9.78
CA GLY A 277 23.96 -13.12 10.01
C GLY A 277 24.78 -13.69 8.86
N LEU A 278 25.52 -14.76 9.16
CA LEU A 278 26.05 -15.65 8.12
C LEU A 278 24.97 -16.67 7.75
N ALA A 279 25.05 -17.21 6.53
CA ALA A 279 24.38 -18.45 6.18
C ALA A 279 24.67 -19.51 7.25
N CYS A 280 23.67 -20.35 7.59
CA CYS A 280 23.85 -21.32 8.66
C CYS A 280 25.07 -22.23 8.38
N ALA A 281 25.76 -22.64 9.44
CA ALA A 281 27.05 -23.32 9.37
C ALA A 281 27.15 -24.45 10.39
N ALA A 282 28.00 -25.45 10.14
CA ALA A 282 28.17 -26.60 11.02
C ALA A 282 28.37 -26.21 12.50
N ARG A 283 29.21 -25.21 12.77
CA ARG A 283 29.47 -24.73 14.14
C ARG A 283 28.20 -24.28 14.88
N TYR A 284 27.27 -23.62 14.21
CA TYR A 284 26.03 -23.12 14.81
C TYR A 284 25.19 -24.27 15.39
N TYR A 285 25.12 -25.38 14.66
CA TYR A 285 24.39 -26.58 15.06
C TYR A 285 25.17 -27.41 16.08
N GLU A 286 26.49 -27.56 15.90
CA GLU A 286 27.37 -28.29 16.81
C GLU A 286 27.37 -27.69 18.22
N ASP A 287 27.43 -26.35 18.33
CA ASP A 287 27.41 -25.65 19.62
C ASP A 287 26.05 -25.83 20.36
N GLN A 288 24.98 -26.18 19.64
CA GLN A 288 23.67 -26.54 20.18
C GLN A 288 23.48 -28.04 20.43
N GLY A 289 24.44 -28.88 20.01
CA GLY A 289 24.41 -30.34 20.17
C GLY A 289 23.87 -31.12 18.97
N TYR A 290 23.60 -30.46 17.83
CA TYR A 290 23.13 -31.08 16.58
C TYR A 290 24.31 -31.40 15.64
N PHE A 291 25.13 -32.37 16.03
CA PHE A 291 26.31 -32.75 15.25
C PHE A 291 25.94 -33.35 13.88
N GLY A 292 26.58 -32.86 12.82
CA GLY A 292 26.36 -33.35 11.46
C GLY A 292 25.06 -32.85 10.79
N HIS A 293 24.38 -31.87 11.41
CA HIS A 293 23.22 -31.23 10.83
C HIS A 293 23.58 -30.58 9.47
N PRO A 294 22.75 -30.75 8.42
CA PRO A 294 22.97 -30.07 7.14
C PRO A 294 22.97 -28.55 7.34
N ASN A 295 23.76 -27.83 6.54
CA ASN A 295 23.86 -26.39 6.65
C ASN A 295 24.15 -25.74 5.30
N CYS A 296 23.68 -24.50 5.14
CA CYS A 296 23.83 -23.74 3.90
C CYS A 296 25.28 -23.49 3.53
N SER A 297 26.16 -23.24 4.51
CA SER A 297 27.55 -22.92 4.21
C SER A 297 28.28 -24.09 3.55
N ASP A 298 28.07 -25.31 4.03
CA ASP A 298 28.63 -26.52 3.43
C ASP A 298 27.97 -26.85 2.09
N ASN A 299 26.65 -26.65 1.96
CA ASN A 299 25.95 -26.79 0.69
C ASN A 299 26.52 -25.84 -0.37
N LEU A 300 26.70 -24.56 -0.03
CA LEU A 300 27.30 -23.54 -0.89
C LEU A 300 28.75 -23.88 -1.27
N ASN A 301 29.56 -24.36 -0.31
CA ASN A 301 30.91 -24.83 -0.61
C ASN A 301 30.91 -25.94 -1.67
N ALA A 302 30.03 -26.92 -1.53
CA ALA A 302 29.94 -28.07 -2.42
C ALA A 302 29.55 -27.65 -3.83
N ILE A 303 28.52 -26.81 -3.96
CA ILE A 303 28.05 -26.38 -5.29
C ILE A 303 29.02 -25.39 -5.93
N MET A 304 29.67 -24.49 -5.20
CA MET A 304 30.53 -23.46 -5.81
C MET A 304 31.94 -23.96 -6.17
N ALA A 305 32.35 -25.15 -5.71
CA ALA A 305 33.65 -25.74 -5.99
C ALA A 305 34.02 -25.85 -7.50
N PRO A 306 33.11 -26.20 -8.43
CA PRO A 306 33.38 -26.25 -9.87
C PRO A 306 33.75 -24.88 -10.47
N PHE A 307 33.40 -23.78 -9.82
CA PHE A 307 33.78 -22.42 -10.22
C PHE A 307 35.11 -21.95 -9.60
N GLY A 308 35.85 -22.85 -8.94
CA GLY A 308 37.13 -22.53 -8.31
C GLY A 308 37.01 -21.69 -7.04
N VAL A 309 35.81 -21.56 -6.47
CA VAL A 309 35.57 -20.83 -5.22
C VAL A 309 36.08 -21.65 -4.04
N ARG A 310 36.93 -21.06 -3.20
CA ARG A 310 37.46 -21.75 -2.02
C ARG A 310 36.40 -21.94 -0.94
N PRO A 311 36.40 -23.09 -0.23
CA PRO A 311 35.44 -23.35 0.82
C PRO A 311 35.63 -22.41 2.01
N ARG A 312 34.52 -22.03 2.66
CA ARG A 312 34.49 -21.17 3.85
C ARG A 312 33.68 -21.84 4.96
N ARG A 313 34.04 -21.54 6.21
CA ARG A 313 33.31 -22.07 7.38
C ARG A 313 31.95 -21.42 7.61
N GLY A 314 31.70 -20.28 6.96
CA GLY A 314 30.48 -19.50 7.04
C GLY A 314 30.48 -18.49 5.91
N TRP A 315 29.32 -18.26 5.30
CA TRP A 315 29.16 -17.35 4.16
C TRP A 315 28.40 -16.09 4.54
N GLU A 316 28.90 -14.93 4.11
CA GLU A 316 28.24 -13.64 4.21
C GLU A 316 27.25 -13.45 3.05
N ALA A 317 26.22 -14.30 3.03
CA ALA A 317 25.17 -14.30 2.01
C ALA A 317 24.10 -13.23 2.28
N VAL A 318 23.29 -12.98 1.24
CA VAL A 318 22.01 -12.28 1.44
C VAL A 318 20.99 -13.34 1.82
N ASN A 319 20.48 -13.31 3.04
CA ASN A 319 19.57 -14.34 3.54
C ASN A 319 18.12 -13.84 3.34
N PHE A 320 17.57 -14.11 2.15
CA PHE A 320 16.23 -13.68 1.77
C PHE A 320 15.16 -14.36 2.63
N PHE A 321 14.05 -13.64 2.81
CA PHE A 321 12.88 -13.97 3.63
C PHE A 321 13.12 -14.08 5.14
N TYR A 322 14.37 -14.03 5.57
CA TYR A 322 14.71 -14.27 6.96
C TYR A 322 14.36 -13.07 7.86
N ASN A 323 13.66 -13.31 8.97
CA ASN A 323 13.24 -12.28 9.91
C ASN A 323 14.25 -12.14 11.06
N THR A 324 15.29 -11.34 10.82
CA THR A 324 16.28 -10.99 11.84
C THR A 324 16.28 -9.49 12.12
N GLY A 325 16.83 -9.09 13.26
CA GLY A 325 17.05 -7.69 13.60
C GLY A 325 17.93 -7.50 14.81
N ILE A 326 18.29 -6.26 15.09
CA ILE A 326 19.01 -5.88 16.30
C ILE A 326 18.05 -5.05 17.16
N ASP A 327 17.81 -5.50 18.39
CA ASP A 327 16.93 -4.79 19.32
C ASP A 327 17.61 -3.59 20.00
N ASP A 328 16.87 -2.89 20.88
CA ASP A 328 17.35 -1.75 21.65
C ASP A 328 18.41 -2.12 22.71
N HIS A 329 18.62 -3.41 22.96
CA HIS A 329 19.68 -3.97 23.79
C HIS A 329 20.92 -4.40 22.98
N ASN A 330 20.94 -4.12 21.67
CA ASN A 330 21.98 -4.55 20.73
C ASN A 330 22.11 -6.07 20.60
N VAL A 331 21.01 -6.80 20.83
CA VAL A 331 20.96 -8.26 20.66
C VAL A 331 20.43 -8.58 19.27
N LEU A 332 21.15 -9.44 18.55
CA LEU A 332 20.65 -10.03 17.31
C LEU A 332 19.53 -11.02 17.69
N PHE A 333 18.32 -10.79 17.18
CA PHE A 333 17.22 -11.73 17.27
C PHE A 333 16.92 -12.33 15.90
N LEU A 334 16.31 -13.51 15.93
CA LEU A 334 15.67 -14.16 14.80
C LEU A 334 14.25 -14.55 15.24
N ASP A 335 13.31 -14.51 14.31
CA ASP A 335 11.92 -14.85 14.52
C ASP A 335 11.34 -15.48 13.25
N GLU A 336 10.09 -15.91 13.29
CA GLU A 336 9.43 -16.54 12.16
C GLU A 336 9.43 -15.59 10.93
N PRO A 337 9.88 -16.08 9.77
CA PRO A 337 9.82 -15.35 8.50
C PRO A 337 8.42 -14.81 8.15
N TRP A 338 8.37 -13.65 7.47
CA TRP A 338 7.12 -13.00 7.06
C TRP A 338 6.58 -13.49 5.71
N SER A 339 7.42 -14.20 4.95
CA SER A 339 7.08 -14.69 3.63
C SER A 339 5.90 -15.66 3.67
N ARG A 340 5.02 -15.52 2.69
CA ARG A 340 3.93 -16.45 2.36
C ARG A 340 4.30 -17.19 1.08
N PRO A 341 3.58 -18.28 0.76
CA PRO A 341 3.74 -18.96 -0.52
C PRO A 341 3.70 -18.07 -1.72
N GLY A 342 4.68 -18.28 -2.58
CA GLY A 342 4.85 -17.49 -3.78
C GLY A 342 5.42 -16.11 -3.53
N ASP A 343 5.73 -15.70 -2.29
CA ASP A 343 6.50 -14.47 -2.06
C ASP A 343 7.89 -14.62 -2.69
N TYR A 344 8.40 -13.54 -3.26
CA TYR A 344 9.64 -13.55 -4.01
C TYR A 344 10.41 -12.24 -3.91
N VAL A 345 11.70 -12.34 -4.22
CA VAL A 345 12.53 -11.20 -4.60
C VAL A 345 12.88 -11.31 -6.09
N LEU A 346 12.77 -10.19 -6.81
CA LEU A 346 13.20 -10.06 -8.20
C LEU A 346 14.39 -9.12 -8.25
N LEU A 347 15.54 -9.62 -8.65
CA LEU A 347 16.80 -8.91 -8.74
C LEU A 347 17.16 -8.72 -10.21
N LYS A 348 17.85 -7.64 -10.55
CA LYS A 348 18.48 -7.42 -11.85
C LYS A 348 20.00 -7.53 -11.72
N ALA A 349 20.63 -8.34 -12.54
CA ALA A 349 22.08 -8.46 -12.59
C ALA A 349 22.70 -7.17 -13.16
N MET A 350 23.66 -6.60 -12.44
CA MET A 350 24.35 -5.36 -12.84
C MET A 350 25.63 -5.64 -13.65
N THR A 351 26.11 -6.88 -13.58
CA THR A 351 27.25 -7.42 -14.32
C THR A 351 26.99 -8.90 -14.60
N ASP A 352 27.93 -9.59 -15.25
CA ASP A 352 27.84 -11.05 -15.43
C ASP A 352 28.18 -11.74 -14.11
N LEU A 353 27.31 -12.63 -13.65
CA LEU A 353 27.42 -13.24 -12.33
C LEU A 353 27.37 -14.77 -12.37
N VAL A 354 28.10 -15.36 -11.44
CA VAL A 354 27.90 -16.74 -10.98
C VAL A 354 27.17 -16.67 -9.64
N CYS A 355 25.98 -17.22 -9.59
CA CYS A 355 25.07 -17.12 -8.44
C CYS A 355 24.79 -18.49 -7.81
N ALA A 356 24.39 -18.46 -6.55
CA ALA A 356 23.88 -19.60 -5.82
C ALA A 356 22.74 -19.20 -4.90
N SER A 357 21.79 -20.11 -4.69
CA SER A 357 20.70 -19.97 -3.71
C SER A 357 20.55 -21.26 -2.93
N THR A 358 20.22 -21.16 -1.64
CA THR A 358 19.94 -22.32 -0.77
C THR A 358 18.46 -22.45 -0.46
N ALA A 359 18.01 -23.66 -0.11
CA ALA A 359 16.82 -23.86 0.71
C ALA A 359 17.33 -24.24 2.11
N CYS A 360 17.15 -23.35 3.07
CA CYS A 360 17.81 -23.40 4.36
C CYS A 360 17.38 -24.63 5.17
N PRO A 361 18.33 -25.45 5.68
CA PRO A 361 17.99 -26.63 6.45
C PRO A 361 17.58 -26.35 7.90
N ASP A 362 17.66 -25.11 8.40
CA ASP A 362 17.44 -24.85 9.83
C ASP A 362 16.02 -25.21 10.25
N ASP A 363 15.90 -26.26 11.06
CA ASP A 363 14.69 -26.69 11.75
C ASP A 363 14.84 -26.60 13.28
N THR A 364 15.96 -26.03 13.75
CA THR A 364 16.34 -25.95 15.16
C THR A 364 15.94 -24.62 15.80
N SER A 365 15.66 -23.61 14.98
CA SER A 365 15.26 -22.26 15.39
C SER A 365 13.95 -21.84 14.72
N ALA A 366 13.49 -20.60 14.99
CA ALA A 366 12.31 -20.05 14.32
C ALA A 366 12.52 -19.80 12.80
N ALA A 367 13.77 -19.93 12.33
CA ALA A 367 14.06 -20.04 10.90
C ALA A 367 13.17 -21.11 10.25
N ASN A 368 12.69 -20.83 9.05
CA ASN A 368 11.84 -21.76 8.29
C ASN A 368 10.54 -22.19 8.99
N GLY A 369 10.14 -21.51 10.07
CA GLY A 369 9.01 -21.96 10.89
C GLY A 369 9.16 -23.41 11.38
N TRP A 370 10.39 -23.84 11.67
CA TRP A 370 10.74 -25.23 12.05
C TRP A 370 10.40 -26.30 11.01
N ASN A 371 10.10 -25.92 9.77
CA ASN A 371 9.72 -26.85 8.71
C ASN A 371 10.36 -26.45 7.36
N PRO A 372 11.62 -26.85 7.12
CA PRO A 372 12.31 -26.59 5.86
C PRO A 372 11.51 -27.06 4.65
N THR A 373 11.35 -26.16 3.70
CA THR A 373 10.68 -26.40 2.41
C THR A 373 11.58 -25.97 1.25
N ASP A 374 11.05 -25.98 0.04
CA ASP A 374 11.86 -25.74 -1.13
C ASP A 374 11.91 -24.26 -1.52
N ILE A 375 12.94 -23.90 -2.29
CA ILE A 375 13.05 -22.61 -2.97
C ILE A 375 12.87 -22.80 -4.49
N HIS A 376 12.33 -21.80 -5.16
CA HIS A 376 12.29 -21.76 -6.62
C HIS A 376 13.19 -20.65 -7.16
N VAL A 377 13.85 -20.91 -8.30
CA VAL A 377 14.61 -19.88 -8.99
C VAL A 377 14.18 -19.80 -10.46
N ARG A 378 13.90 -18.58 -10.93
CA ARG A 378 13.65 -18.27 -12.34
C ARG A 378 14.59 -17.18 -12.83
N ILE A 379 15.06 -17.31 -14.06
CA ILE A 379 15.89 -16.32 -14.74
C ILE A 379 15.15 -15.79 -15.95
N TYR A 380 15.02 -14.46 -16.04
CA TYR A 380 14.40 -13.79 -17.16
C TYR A 380 15.41 -13.00 -17.97
N THR A 381 15.18 -12.95 -19.27
CA THR A 381 15.98 -12.21 -20.22
C THR A 381 15.65 -10.71 -20.16
N PRO A 382 16.55 -9.80 -20.61
CA PRO A 382 16.38 -8.36 -20.45
C PRO A 382 15.31 -7.74 -21.35
N GLU A 383 14.75 -8.47 -22.33
CA GLU A 383 13.80 -7.94 -23.31
C GLU A 383 12.47 -7.51 -22.68
N LYS A 384 12.12 -8.08 -21.51
CA LYS A 384 10.97 -7.63 -20.72
C LYS A 384 11.46 -6.85 -19.50
N ALA A 385 11.22 -5.55 -19.49
CA ALA A 385 11.44 -4.73 -18.30
C ALA A 385 10.34 -5.02 -17.27
N PHE A 386 10.74 -5.22 -16.01
CA PHE A 386 9.82 -5.34 -14.89
C PHE A 386 9.77 -4.02 -14.12
N SER A 387 8.57 -3.58 -13.77
CA SER A 387 8.37 -2.39 -12.94
C SER A 387 8.80 -2.66 -11.51
N ARG A 388 9.30 -1.60 -10.85
CA ARG A 388 9.63 -1.67 -9.43
C ARG A 388 8.35 -1.82 -8.61
N ALA A 389 8.35 -2.71 -7.63
CA ALA A 389 7.18 -2.92 -6.77
C ALA A 389 7.55 -3.51 -5.42
N ILE A 390 6.78 -3.16 -4.39
CA ILE A 390 6.85 -3.76 -3.07
C ILE A 390 5.51 -4.46 -2.76
N ALA A 391 5.62 -5.50 -1.95
CA ALA A 391 4.56 -6.09 -1.16
C ALA A 391 3.65 -5.11 -0.40
N TYR A 392 2.39 -4.89 -0.81
CA TYR A 392 1.38 -4.24 0.04
C TYR A 392 0.20 -5.18 0.31
N ARG A 393 -0.20 -5.28 1.58
CA ARG A 393 -1.39 -6.02 2.03
C ARG A 393 -2.29 -5.05 2.77
N MET A 394 -3.53 -4.94 2.31
CA MET A 394 -4.53 -4.03 2.87
C MET A 394 -4.95 -4.44 4.29
N THR A 395 -5.10 -5.74 4.53
CA THR A 395 -5.40 -6.33 5.83
C THR A 395 -4.46 -7.51 6.07
N PRO A 396 -4.31 -8.00 7.31
CA PRO A 396 -3.49 -9.18 7.58
C PRO A 396 -3.84 -10.37 6.69
N ASP A 397 -5.12 -10.60 6.39
CA ASP A 397 -5.58 -11.72 5.58
C ASP A 397 -5.74 -11.42 4.09
N ALA A 398 -5.46 -10.19 3.64
CA ALA A 398 -5.56 -9.82 2.24
C ALA A 398 -4.46 -10.48 1.40
N GLU A 399 -4.81 -10.76 0.14
CA GLU A 399 -3.82 -11.15 -0.87
C GLU A 399 -2.81 -10.02 -1.10
N THR A 400 -1.59 -10.43 -1.40
CA THR A 400 -0.51 -9.51 -1.75
C THR A 400 -0.86 -8.72 -3.01
N GLN A 401 -0.72 -7.40 -2.95
CA GLN A 401 -0.77 -6.51 -4.11
C GLN A 401 0.56 -5.80 -4.28
N LEU A 402 1.04 -5.74 -5.52
CA LEU A 402 2.24 -4.98 -5.85
C LEU A 402 1.95 -3.47 -5.83
N THR A 403 2.92 -2.69 -5.34
CA THR A 403 2.90 -1.22 -5.45
C THR A 403 2.66 -0.79 -6.89
N ARG A 404 1.79 0.21 -7.08
CA ARG A 404 1.33 0.68 -8.38
C ARG A 404 1.79 2.10 -8.67
N GLU A 405 1.81 2.44 -9.94
CA GLU A 405 2.00 3.80 -10.41
C GLU A 405 0.66 4.52 -10.49
N THR A 406 0.65 5.83 -10.24
CA THR A 406 -0.53 6.65 -10.47
C THR A 406 -0.64 7.05 -11.95
N GLY A 407 -1.81 7.52 -12.40
CA GLY A 407 -1.95 8.13 -13.75
C GLY A 407 -1.05 9.35 -13.98
N PHE A 408 -0.56 10.02 -12.92
CA PHE A 408 0.38 11.14 -13.01
C PHE A 408 1.85 10.68 -13.01
N HIS A 409 2.14 9.43 -12.63
CA HIS A 409 3.50 8.88 -12.59
C HIS A 409 4.28 9.04 -13.90
N PRO A 410 3.71 8.84 -15.10
CA PRO A 410 4.44 9.03 -16.36
C PRO A 410 4.96 10.46 -16.57
N ARG A 411 4.42 11.46 -15.86
CA ARG A 411 4.91 12.84 -15.87
C ARG A 411 5.83 13.12 -14.69
N SER A 412 5.41 12.79 -13.46
CA SER A 412 6.24 13.07 -12.28
C SER A 412 7.59 12.34 -12.32
N SER A 413 7.64 11.11 -12.86
CA SER A 413 8.87 10.35 -13.08
C SER A 413 9.82 10.98 -14.10
N GLN A 414 9.41 11.95 -14.91
CA GLN A 414 10.34 12.69 -15.78
C GLN A 414 11.17 13.71 -14.99
N HIS A 415 10.67 14.16 -13.83
CA HIS A 415 11.28 15.21 -13.02
C HIS A 415 12.03 14.70 -11.79
N THR A 416 11.85 13.43 -11.42
CA THR A 416 12.57 12.83 -10.30
C THR A 416 12.80 11.33 -10.46
N ARG A 417 13.72 10.79 -9.66
CA ARG A 417 13.87 9.35 -9.40
C ARG A 417 13.64 9.02 -7.92
N ASN A 418 13.38 10.03 -7.09
CA ASN A 418 13.20 9.89 -5.65
C ASN A 418 11.71 9.60 -5.39
N PHE A 419 11.38 8.32 -5.37
CA PHE A 419 10.04 7.83 -5.03
C PHE A 419 10.11 7.05 -3.72
N SER A 420 9.07 7.19 -2.91
CA SER A 420 8.79 6.34 -1.77
C SER A 420 7.46 5.62 -1.97
N GLU A 421 7.34 4.47 -1.32
CA GLU A 421 6.07 3.76 -1.21
C GLU A 421 5.16 4.54 -0.26
N TYR A 422 3.91 4.75 -0.69
CA TYR A 422 2.85 5.27 0.16
C TYR A 422 1.58 4.45 -0.07
N ARG A 423 1.32 3.49 0.81
CA ARG A 423 0.09 2.68 0.86
C ARG A 423 -0.26 2.10 -0.52
N GLY A 424 0.61 1.30 -1.09
CA GLY A 424 0.45 0.62 -2.37
C GLY A 424 0.73 1.50 -3.59
N TYR A 425 1.22 2.73 -3.46
CA TYR A 425 1.55 3.60 -4.60
C TYR A 425 2.95 4.21 -4.54
N TRP A 426 3.56 4.45 -5.71
CA TRP A 426 4.80 5.21 -5.83
C TRP A 426 4.55 6.71 -5.87
N LEU A 427 5.00 7.45 -4.85
CA LEU A 427 4.90 8.91 -4.79
C LEU A 427 6.28 9.60 -4.74
N PRO A 428 6.43 10.77 -5.40
CA PRO A 428 7.65 11.59 -5.31
C PRO A 428 7.93 12.07 -3.88
N THR A 429 9.13 11.78 -3.35
CA THR A 429 9.59 12.33 -2.07
C THR A 429 10.12 13.75 -2.22
N ALA A 430 10.89 13.99 -3.29
CA ALA A 430 11.42 15.30 -3.65
C ALA A 430 11.77 15.33 -5.15
N PHE A 431 11.80 16.52 -5.76
CA PHE A 431 12.14 16.72 -7.17
C PHE A 431 13.55 17.29 -7.36
N ASN A 432 14.33 16.66 -8.26
CA ASN A 432 15.78 16.84 -8.35
C ASN A 432 16.24 18.26 -8.71
N ASN A 433 15.40 19.03 -9.43
CA ASN A 433 15.80 20.36 -9.92
C ASN A 433 15.62 21.47 -8.88
N ALA A 434 14.77 21.27 -7.87
CA ALA A 434 14.39 22.28 -6.89
C ALA A 434 14.81 21.88 -5.47
N GLY A 435 14.60 20.62 -5.09
CA GLY A 435 14.74 20.13 -3.72
C GLY A 435 13.65 20.67 -2.80
N ALA A 436 13.43 19.98 -1.67
CA ALA A 436 12.29 20.24 -0.78
C ALA A 436 12.17 21.71 -0.30
N ILE A 437 13.28 22.43 -0.14
CA ILE A 437 13.26 23.84 0.30
C ILE A 437 12.71 24.79 -0.77
N GLU A 438 13.06 24.62 -2.04
CA GLU A 438 12.53 25.48 -3.09
C GLU A 438 11.08 25.13 -3.42
N GLU A 439 10.71 23.84 -3.35
CA GLU A 439 9.32 23.39 -3.45
C GLU A 439 8.45 24.03 -2.33
N TYR A 440 8.98 24.08 -1.11
CA TYR A 440 8.36 24.79 0.02
C TYR A 440 8.15 26.29 -0.29
N TRP A 441 9.16 27.00 -0.80
CA TRP A 441 9.04 28.42 -1.13
C TRP A 441 8.06 28.66 -2.28
N ALA A 442 8.04 27.78 -3.28
CA ALA A 442 7.04 27.82 -4.34
C ALA A 442 5.61 27.68 -3.79
N CYS A 443 5.39 26.79 -2.83
CA CYS A 443 4.09 26.63 -2.18
C CYS A 443 3.66 27.92 -1.45
N ARG A 444 4.57 28.53 -0.68
CA ARG A 444 4.30 29.74 0.12
C ARG A 444 4.12 31.01 -0.71
N GLU A 445 4.86 31.16 -1.80
CA GLU A 445 4.98 32.43 -2.52
C GLU A 445 4.35 32.41 -3.92
N ARG A 446 4.17 31.22 -4.52
CA ARG A 446 3.76 31.04 -5.92
C ARG A 446 2.65 30.01 -6.05
N ALA A 447 2.95 28.86 -6.64
CA ALA A 447 2.09 27.70 -6.68
C ALA A 447 2.92 26.42 -6.77
N VAL A 448 2.31 25.33 -6.36
CA VAL A 448 2.83 23.98 -6.53
C VAL A 448 1.75 23.03 -7.00
N MET A 449 2.16 21.93 -7.62
CA MET A 449 1.27 20.80 -7.92
C MET A 449 1.73 19.49 -7.28
N MET A 450 0.81 18.71 -6.73
CA MET A 450 1.10 17.47 -6.01
C MET A 450 0.12 16.35 -6.36
N ASP A 451 0.63 15.15 -6.58
CA ASP A 451 -0.18 13.95 -6.78
C ASP A 451 -0.74 13.46 -5.44
N LEU A 452 -2.08 13.47 -5.30
CA LEU A 452 -2.83 12.97 -4.15
C LEU A 452 -3.68 11.73 -4.49
N SER A 453 -3.46 11.15 -5.68
CA SER A 453 -4.21 9.99 -6.16
C SER A 453 -4.25 8.82 -5.17
N PRO A 454 -3.20 8.53 -4.37
CA PRO A 454 -3.23 7.43 -3.41
C PRO A 454 -4.17 7.61 -2.22
N LEU A 455 -4.72 8.81 -1.95
CA LEU A 455 -5.75 8.95 -0.93
C LEU A 455 -6.96 8.07 -1.28
N ARG A 456 -7.49 7.36 -0.28
CA ARG A 456 -8.52 6.34 -0.49
C ARG A 456 -9.87 6.99 -0.72
N LYS A 457 -10.52 6.62 -1.82
CA LYS A 457 -11.79 7.20 -2.25
C LYS A 457 -12.85 6.11 -2.22
N PHE A 458 -13.93 6.36 -1.49
CA PHE A 458 -15.06 5.45 -1.36
C PHE A 458 -16.35 6.19 -1.72
N GLU A 459 -17.03 5.72 -2.75
CA GLU A 459 -18.38 6.15 -3.10
C GLU A 459 -19.37 5.52 -2.11
N VAL A 460 -20.21 6.34 -1.49
CA VAL A 460 -21.25 5.90 -0.55
C VAL A 460 -22.61 6.30 -1.13
N LEU A 461 -23.36 5.29 -1.55
CA LEU A 461 -24.54 5.45 -2.40
C LEU A 461 -25.78 4.80 -1.79
N GLY A 462 -26.94 5.35 -2.11
CA GLY A 462 -28.23 4.75 -1.78
C GLY A 462 -28.98 5.52 -0.68
N PRO A 463 -30.26 5.19 -0.46
CA PRO A 463 -31.16 5.98 0.36
C PRO A 463 -30.71 6.12 1.82
N ASP A 464 -29.89 5.20 2.32
CA ASP A 464 -29.35 5.25 3.68
C ASP A 464 -27.90 5.75 3.77
N ALA A 465 -27.32 6.25 2.66
CA ALA A 465 -25.93 6.74 2.62
C ALA A 465 -25.68 7.89 3.61
N GLU A 466 -26.61 8.85 3.70
CA GLU A 466 -26.52 9.93 4.69
C GLU A 466 -26.57 9.39 6.12
N THR A 467 -27.43 8.40 6.39
CA THR A 467 -27.57 7.76 7.71
C THR A 467 -26.30 7.00 8.10
N LEU A 468 -25.70 6.25 7.18
CA LEU A 468 -24.44 5.55 7.39
C LEU A 468 -23.33 6.54 7.77
N LEU A 469 -23.11 7.58 6.95
CA LEU A 469 -22.07 8.57 7.20
C LEU A 469 -22.35 9.40 8.45
N GLN A 470 -23.62 9.72 8.73
CA GLN A 470 -24.01 10.38 9.98
C GLN A 470 -23.68 9.52 11.21
N THR A 471 -23.73 8.20 11.09
CA THR A 471 -23.43 7.29 12.20
C THR A 471 -21.93 7.05 12.37
N VAL A 472 -21.18 6.93 11.26
CA VAL A 472 -19.76 6.56 11.28
C VAL A 472 -18.82 7.76 11.48
N LEU A 473 -19.14 8.91 10.90
CA LEU A 473 -18.28 10.09 10.97
C LEU A 473 -18.60 10.94 12.20
N THR A 474 -17.62 11.60 12.79
CA THR A 474 -17.82 12.50 13.95
C THR A 474 -18.59 13.79 13.59
N ARG A 475 -18.46 14.29 12.36
CA ARG A 475 -19.18 15.47 11.86
C ARG A 475 -20.68 15.24 11.68
N ASN A 476 -21.44 16.33 11.64
CA ASN A 476 -22.86 16.30 11.32
C ASN A 476 -23.06 16.39 9.80
N ILE A 477 -23.26 15.24 9.16
CA ILE A 477 -23.42 15.04 7.71
C ILE A 477 -24.76 15.57 7.22
N ARG A 478 -25.83 15.49 8.03
CA ARG A 478 -27.16 16.01 7.69
C ARG A 478 -27.20 17.52 7.42
N ARG A 479 -26.19 18.26 7.90
CA ARG A 479 -26.05 19.71 7.67
C ARG A 479 -25.30 20.04 6.38
N LEU A 480 -24.72 19.04 5.72
CA LEU A 480 -23.94 19.21 4.51
C LEU A 480 -24.88 19.41 3.33
N SER A 481 -24.73 20.52 2.61
CA SER A 481 -25.50 20.76 1.38
C SER A 481 -24.85 20.04 0.19
N VAL A 482 -25.62 19.71 -0.85
CA VAL A 482 -25.04 19.22 -2.12
C VAL A 482 -24.02 20.24 -2.63
N GLY A 483 -22.88 19.75 -3.12
CA GLY A 483 -21.74 20.60 -3.53
C GLY A 483 -20.78 20.97 -2.39
N GLN A 484 -21.05 20.52 -1.16
CA GLN A 484 -20.23 20.85 0.01
C GLN A 484 -19.31 19.69 0.40
N VAL A 485 -18.14 20.07 0.93
CA VAL A 485 -17.13 19.18 1.51
C VAL A 485 -17.03 19.44 3.01
N VAL A 486 -16.73 18.41 3.81
CA VAL A 486 -16.42 18.59 5.22
C VAL A 486 -15.31 17.68 5.67
N TYR A 487 -14.37 18.22 6.44
CA TYR A 487 -13.35 17.44 7.13
C TYR A 487 -13.90 16.83 8.43
N SER A 488 -13.68 15.52 8.63
CA SER A 488 -14.20 14.72 9.74
C SER A 488 -13.18 13.68 10.20
N ALA A 489 -13.33 13.21 11.44
CA ALA A 489 -12.68 11.99 11.93
C ALA A 489 -13.66 10.79 11.87
N MET A 490 -13.10 9.59 11.76
CA MET A 490 -13.75 8.30 11.95
C MET A 490 -13.15 7.63 13.20
N CYS A 491 -13.99 7.08 14.08
CA CYS A 491 -13.54 6.53 15.37
C CYS A 491 -14.08 5.12 15.63
N TYR A 492 -13.35 4.36 16.42
CA TYR A 492 -13.83 3.15 17.07
C TYR A 492 -14.78 3.47 18.23
N PRO A 493 -15.56 2.49 18.73
CA PRO A 493 -16.44 2.68 19.90
C PRO A 493 -15.73 3.22 21.16
N HIS A 494 -14.44 2.92 21.36
CA HIS A 494 -13.65 3.46 22.49
C HIS A 494 -13.10 4.88 22.27
N GLY A 495 -13.48 5.54 21.17
CA GLY A 495 -13.17 6.94 20.84
C GLY A 495 -11.81 7.17 20.18
N GLY A 496 -11.01 6.12 20.00
CA GLY A 496 -9.76 6.19 19.25
C GLY A 496 -10.00 6.32 17.75
N MET A 497 -9.11 6.99 17.03
CA MET A 497 -9.27 7.31 15.62
C MET A 497 -8.90 6.12 14.71
N ILE A 498 -9.77 5.84 13.75
CA ILE A 498 -9.53 4.92 12.63
C ILE A 498 -8.82 5.67 11.51
N ASP A 499 -9.39 6.81 11.11
CA ASP A 499 -8.96 7.60 9.96
C ASP A 499 -9.47 9.05 10.11
N ASP A 500 -8.90 9.95 9.33
CA ASP A 500 -9.37 11.30 9.13
C ASP A 500 -9.44 11.63 7.63
N GLY A 501 -10.30 12.57 7.26
CA GLY A 501 -10.54 12.79 5.83
C GLY A 501 -11.68 13.73 5.53
N THR A 502 -12.05 13.80 4.25
CA THR A 502 -13.11 14.66 3.74
C THR A 502 -14.29 13.86 3.21
N ALA A 503 -15.50 14.25 3.62
CA ALA A 503 -16.75 13.77 3.03
C ALA A 503 -17.28 14.82 2.05
N LEU A 504 -17.54 14.41 0.81
CA LEU A 504 -18.15 15.22 -0.24
C LEU A 504 -19.62 14.79 -0.39
N ARG A 505 -20.56 15.75 -0.46
CA ARG A 505 -21.95 15.48 -0.82
C ARG A 505 -22.19 15.78 -2.29
N LEU A 506 -22.21 14.73 -3.11
CA LEU A 506 -22.34 14.78 -4.56
C LEU A 506 -23.82 14.85 -5.01
N GLY A 507 -24.73 14.32 -4.19
CA GLY A 507 -26.17 14.41 -4.40
C GLY A 507 -26.95 14.22 -3.10
N PRO A 508 -28.28 14.04 -3.18
CA PRO A 508 -29.12 13.77 -2.00
C PRO A 508 -28.67 12.51 -1.25
N ASP A 509 -28.44 11.43 -2.00
CA ASP A 509 -28.17 10.06 -1.53
C ASP A 509 -26.78 9.55 -1.96
N ASN A 510 -25.91 10.48 -2.33
CA ASN A 510 -24.66 10.22 -3.03
C ASN A 510 -23.53 11.00 -2.38
N PHE A 511 -22.57 10.28 -1.82
CA PHE A 511 -21.44 10.85 -1.10
C PHE A 511 -20.13 10.20 -1.51
N ARG A 512 -19.02 10.87 -1.21
CA ARG A 512 -17.67 10.32 -1.35
C ARG A 512 -16.88 10.58 -0.08
N TRP A 513 -16.33 9.53 0.52
CA TRP A 513 -15.34 9.63 1.59
C TRP A 513 -13.94 9.57 0.98
N ILE A 514 -13.09 10.53 1.34
CA ILE A 514 -11.68 10.55 0.97
C ILE A 514 -10.85 10.54 2.24
N GLY A 515 -10.14 9.45 2.52
CA GLY A 515 -9.35 9.24 3.74
C GLY A 515 -7.95 8.71 3.47
N GLY A 516 -7.18 8.49 4.54
CA GLY A 516 -5.82 7.98 4.47
C GLY A 516 -5.74 6.45 4.45
N ASP A 517 -6.77 5.74 4.92
CA ASP A 517 -6.69 4.30 5.19
C ASP A 517 -7.70 3.47 4.37
N ASP A 518 -7.28 2.29 3.93
CA ASP A 518 -8.14 1.34 3.23
C ASP A 518 -9.25 0.77 4.13
N TYR A 519 -8.96 0.62 5.43
CA TYR A 519 -9.89 0.08 6.41
C TYR A 519 -11.14 0.95 6.56
N SER A 520 -11.08 2.25 6.20
CA SER A 520 -12.26 3.13 6.11
C SER A 520 -13.41 2.50 5.30
N GLY A 521 -13.09 1.91 4.14
CA GLY A 521 -14.11 1.29 3.27
C GLY A 521 -14.64 -0.05 3.82
N ILE A 522 -13.80 -0.81 4.51
CA ILE A 522 -14.21 -2.04 5.20
C ILE A 522 -15.15 -1.69 6.34
N TRP A 523 -14.74 -0.76 7.20
CA TRP A 523 -15.53 -0.30 8.33
C TRP A 523 -16.90 0.23 7.90
N LEU A 524 -16.96 1.08 6.87
CA LEU A 524 -18.23 1.60 6.33
C LEU A 524 -19.17 0.47 5.88
N ARG A 525 -18.65 -0.58 5.22
CA ARG A 525 -19.45 -1.75 4.80
C ARG A 525 -19.94 -2.57 5.98
N GLU A 526 -19.06 -2.86 6.94
CA GLU A 526 -19.41 -3.59 8.17
C GLU A 526 -20.52 -2.86 8.93
N GLN A 527 -20.43 -1.53 9.07
CA GLN A 527 -21.46 -0.74 9.74
C GLN A 527 -22.76 -0.67 8.94
N ALA A 528 -22.70 -0.57 7.61
CA ALA A 528 -23.90 -0.63 6.77
C ALA A 528 -24.65 -1.96 6.97
N GLN A 529 -23.92 -3.07 6.96
CA GLN A 529 -24.48 -4.40 7.19
C GLN A 529 -25.02 -4.56 8.62
N ALA A 530 -24.25 -4.18 9.64
CA ALA A 530 -24.65 -4.32 11.04
C ALA A 530 -25.93 -3.53 11.38
N LEU A 531 -26.12 -2.38 10.73
CA LEU A 531 -27.29 -1.53 10.90
C LEU A 531 -28.43 -1.86 9.93
N GLY A 532 -28.24 -2.81 8.99
CA GLY A 532 -29.23 -3.18 7.99
C GLY A 532 -29.58 -2.05 7.01
N LEU A 533 -28.62 -1.17 6.73
CA LEU A 533 -28.81 0.02 5.89
C LEU A 533 -28.71 -0.33 4.41
N LYS A 534 -29.54 0.31 3.58
CA LYS A 534 -29.44 0.27 2.12
C LYS A 534 -28.45 1.32 1.64
N ALA A 535 -27.19 1.10 1.98
CA ALA A 535 -26.05 1.93 1.57
C ALA A 535 -24.96 1.05 0.95
N LEU A 536 -24.61 1.35 -0.29
CA LEU A 536 -23.54 0.70 -1.02
C LEU A 536 -22.25 1.50 -0.85
N VAL A 537 -21.14 0.82 -0.57
CA VAL A 537 -19.82 1.46 -0.38
C VAL A 537 -18.85 0.83 -1.36
N LYS A 538 -18.41 1.59 -2.35
CA LYS A 538 -17.52 1.11 -3.43
C LYS A 538 -16.21 1.89 -3.49
N SER A 539 -15.10 1.19 -3.66
CA SER A 539 -13.75 1.73 -3.80
C SER A 539 -13.59 2.38 -5.18
N SER A 540 -13.25 3.67 -5.22
CA SER A 540 -13.05 4.44 -6.46
C SER A 540 -11.62 4.97 -6.64
N THR A 541 -10.69 4.63 -5.75
CA THR A 541 -9.29 5.10 -5.79
C THR A 541 -8.61 4.85 -7.14
N GLU A 542 -8.81 3.67 -7.75
CA GLU A 542 -8.23 3.30 -9.05
C GLU A 542 -8.93 3.97 -10.25
N GLN A 543 -10.09 4.60 -10.04
CA GLN A 543 -10.88 5.23 -11.08
C GLN A 543 -10.84 6.76 -11.00
N ILE A 544 -10.44 7.32 -9.86
CA ILE A 544 -10.41 8.76 -9.60
C ILE A 544 -9.04 9.14 -9.04
N HIS A 545 -8.25 9.80 -9.88
CA HIS A 545 -6.97 10.36 -9.51
C HIS A 545 -7.13 11.86 -9.29
N ASN A 546 -6.29 12.44 -8.43
CA ASN A 546 -6.35 13.87 -8.16
C ASN A 546 -4.96 14.51 -8.01
N VAL A 547 -4.84 15.71 -8.56
CA VAL A 547 -3.69 16.57 -8.42
C VAL A 547 -4.10 17.83 -7.67
N ALA A 548 -3.40 18.15 -6.58
CA ALA A 548 -3.59 19.37 -5.82
C ALA A 548 -2.77 20.49 -6.44
N VAL A 549 -3.36 21.66 -6.67
CA VAL A 549 -2.69 22.89 -7.07
C VAL A 549 -2.83 23.90 -5.94
N GLN A 550 -1.73 24.19 -5.24
CA GLN A 550 -1.72 24.88 -3.95
C GLN A 550 -0.76 26.07 -3.99
N GLY A 551 -1.05 27.14 -3.25
CA GLY A 551 -0.28 28.38 -3.20
C GLY A 551 -1.08 29.59 -3.69
N PRO A 552 -0.59 30.82 -3.43
CA PRO A 552 -1.32 32.07 -3.73
C PRO A 552 -1.66 32.28 -5.22
N LYS A 553 -0.96 31.59 -6.14
CA LYS A 553 -1.21 31.65 -7.59
C LYS A 553 -2.14 30.56 -8.13
N SER A 554 -2.57 29.62 -7.29
CA SER A 554 -3.42 28.48 -7.70
C SER A 554 -4.73 28.91 -8.39
N ARG A 555 -5.44 29.91 -7.84
CA ARG A 555 -6.69 30.44 -8.44
C ARG A 555 -6.47 31.02 -9.84
N GLU A 556 -5.42 31.84 -9.98
CA GLU A 556 -5.08 32.50 -11.26
C GLU A 556 -4.77 31.44 -12.34
N ILE A 557 -4.00 30.41 -11.98
CA ILE A 557 -3.67 29.29 -12.87
C ILE A 557 -4.93 28.54 -13.29
N LEU A 558 -5.77 28.11 -12.34
CA LEU A 558 -6.94 27.30 -12.66
C LEU A 558 -8.00 28.08 -13.45
N ASN A 559 -8.21 29.36 -13.15
CA ASN A 559 -9.09 30.22 -13.94
C ASN A 559 -8.70 30.29 -15.42
N GLY A 560 -7.40 30.18 -15.73
CA GLY A 560 -6.91 30.20 -17.10
C GLY A 560 -7.18 28.90 -17.89
N ILE A 561 -7.47 27.79 -17.21
CA ILE A 561 -7.56 26.46 -17.84
C ILE A 561 -8.83 25.69 -17.51
N ILE A 562 -9.68 26.17 -16.60
CA ILE A 562 -10.92 25.49 -16.24
C ILE A 562 -12.10 26.31 -16.75
N TRP A 563 -12.82 25.73 -17.70
CA TRP A 563 -14.12 26.20 -18.12
C TRP A 563 -15.21 25.59 -17.24
N THR A 564 -16.07 26.41 -16.66
CA THR A 564 -17.25 25.96 -15.90
C THR A 564 -18.53 26.29 -16.68
N PRO A 565 -19.49 25.36 -16.81
CA PRO A 565 -20.76 25.66 -17.45
C PRO A 565 -21.54 26.70 -16.62
N PRO A 566 -22.44 27.51 -17.23
CA PRO A 566 -23.15 28.60 -16.54
C PRO A 566 -23.98 28.19 -15.32
N ALA A 567 -24.33 26.91 -15.20
CA ALA A 567 -25.08 26.36 -14.07
C ALA A 567 -24.20 25.95 -12.87
N GLN A 568 -22.87 26.00 -13.03
CA GLN A 568 -21.90 25.63 -12.01
C GLN A 568 -21.13 26.86 -11.53
N THR A 569 -20.74 26.88 -10.27
CA THR A 569 -19.93 27.97 -9.70
C THR A 569 -18.56 28.00 -10.38
N ALA A 570 -18.12 29.18 -10.83
CA ALA A 570 -16.81 29.38 -11.40
C ALA A 570 -15.71 29.14 -10.34
N VAL A 571 -14.48 28.84 -10.78
CA VAL A 571 -13.38 28.43 -9.88
C VAL A 571 -12.97 29.56 -8.91
N ASP A 572 -13.01 30.81 -9.34
CA ASP A 572 -12.72 31.99 -8.53
C ASP A 572 -13.83 32.39 -7.57
N GLU A 573 -15.07 32.00 -7.87
CA GLU A 573 -16.24 32.20 -7.02
C GLU A 573 -16.47 31.02 -6.06
N LEU A 574 -15.71 29.94 -6.21
CA LEU A 574 -15.88 28.73 -5.41
C LEU A 574 -15.46 28.98 -3.96
N ASP A 575 -16.39 28.83 -3.01
CA ASP A 575 -16.10 28.96 -1.58
C ASP A 575 -15.22 27.83 -1.05
N TRP A 576 -14.49 28.09 0.05
CA TRP A 576 -13.69 27.07 0.73
C TRP A 576 -14.56 25.88 1.18
N PHE A 577 -14.06 24.66 1.02
CA PHE A 577 -14.83 23.41 1.25
C PHE A 577 -16.10 23.28 0.37
N ARG A 578 -16.02 23.76 -0.88
CA ARG A 578 -16.98 23.45 -1.96
C ARG A 578 -16.26 22.79 -3.13
N PHE A 579 -17.02 22.16 -4.01
CA PHE A 579 -16.52 21.68 -5.30
C PHE A 579 -17.44 22.10 -6.44
N THR A 580 -16.91 22.09 -7.65
CA THR A 580 -17.61 22.40 -8.90
C THR A 580 -17.22 21.41 -9.99
N VAL A 581 -18.04 21.30 -11.03
CA VAL A 581 -17.75 20.49 -12.22
C VAL A 581 -17.38 21.43 -13.36
N GLY A 582 -16.28 21.11 -14.04
CA GLY A 582 -15.76 21.90 -15.15
C GLY A 582 -15.16 21.05 -16.25
N ARG A 583 -14.53 21.72 -17.20
CA ARG A 583 -13.78 21.10 -18.30
C ARG A 583 -12.43 21.80 -18.47
N LEU A 584 -11.45 21.04 -18.89
CA LEU A 584 -10.11 21.55 -19.19
C LEU A 584 -10.12 22.32 -20.52
N GLY A 585 -9.74 23.59 -20.50
CA GLY A 585 -9.73 24.49 -21.66
C GLY A 585 -11.10 25.14 -21.88
N ASP A 586 -11.96 24.50 -22.68
CA ASP A 586 -13.24 25.05 -23.11
C ASP A 586 -14.42 24.06 -22.93
N MET A 587 -15.59 24.40 -23.48
CA MET A 587 -16.81 23.58 -23.39
C MET A 587 -16.70 22.19 -24.05
N HIS A 588 -15.71 21.98 -24.92
CA HIS A 588 -15.40 20.69 -25.57
C HIS A 588 -14.24 19.95 -24.88
N GLY A 589 -13.67 20.56 -23.84
CA GLY A 589 -12.56 20.04 -23.05
C GLY A 589 -12.88 18.78 -22.24
N LEU A 590 -11.82 18.19 -21.69
CA LEU A 590 -11.88 17.02 -20.81
C LEU A 590 -12.69 17.35 -19.52
N PRO A 591 -13.68 16.54 -19.12
CA PRO A 591 -14.43 16.77 -17.88
C PRO A 591 -13.56 16.53 -16.64
N VAL A 592 -13.66 17.43 -15.66
CA VAL A 592 -12.95 17.36 -14.38
C VAL A 592 -13.84 17.87 -13.24
N MET A 593 -13.58 17.40 -12.03
CA MET A 593 -14.15 17.99 -10.81
C MET A 593 -13.08 18.79 -10.08
N ILE A 594 -13.42 19.98 -9.59
CA ILE A 594 -12.50 20.87 -8.89
C ILE A 594 -13.03 21.08 -7.47
N SER A 595 -12.25 20.70 -6.46
CA SER A 595 -12.57 20.99 -5.07
C SER A 595 -11.67 22.10 -4.53
N ARG A 596 -12.22 23.02 -3.74
CA ARG A 596 -11.44 24.03 -3.01
C ARG A 596 -11.04 23.50 -1.64
N THR A 597 -10.12 22.54 -1.66
CA THR A 597 -9.52 21.85 -0.52
C THR A 597 -7.98 21.81 -0.65
N GLY A 598 -7.30 21.42 0.41
CA GLY A 598 -5.84 21.32 0.40
C GLY A 598 -5.25 20.94 1.75
N TYR A 599 -4.00 20.46 1.70
CA TYR A 599 -3.26 19.95 2.85
C TYR A 599 -1.95 20.74 3.13
N THR A 600 -1.90 22.01 2.70
CA THR A 600 -0.69 22.84 2.74
C THR A 600 -0.79 24.09 3.64
N GLY A 601 -2.01 24.42 4.08
CA GLY A 601 -2.30 25.70 4.74
C GLY A 601 -2.33 26.91 3.80
N GLU A 602 -2.26 26.71 2.49
CA GLU A 602 -2.37 27.77 1.47
C GLU A 602 -3.74 27.77 0.77
N LEU A 603 -4.02 28.85 0.02
CA LEU A 603 -5.07 28.80 -1.00
C LEU A 603 -4.77 27.66 -1.97
N GLY A 604 -5.77 26.86 -2.32
CA GLY A 604 -5.55 25.79 -3.28
C GLY A 604 -6.81 25.04 -3.66
N TYR A 605 -6.63 24.20 -4.67
CA TYR A 605 -7.66 23.40 -5.27
C TYR A 605 -7.13 21.99 -5.53
N GLU A 606 -8.05 21.05 -5.71
CA GLU A 606 -7.76 19.68 -6.14
C GLU A 606 -8.56 19.39 -7.41
N ILE A 607 -7.87 18.95 -8.47
CA ILE A 607 -8.47 18.58 -9.75
C ILE A 607 -8.56 17.06 -9.79
N PHE A 608 -9.78 16.53 -9.88
CA PHE A 608 -10.07 15.12 -9.98
C PHE A 608 -10.35 14.74 -11.43
N CYS A 609 -9.76 13.65 -11.90
CA CYS A 609 -9.94 13.10 -13.24
C CYS A 609 -9.81 11.57 -13.23
N HIS A 610 -10.21 10.92 -14.32
CA HIS A 610 -9.92 9.51 -14.51
C HIS A 610 -8.39 9.32 -14.78
N PRO A 611 -7.74 8.24 -14.30
CA PRO A 611 -6.30 8.03 -14.48
C PRO A 611 -5.82 8.09 -15.93
N ARG A 612 -6.63 7.61 -16.89
CA ARG A 612 -6.36 7.71 -18.34
C ARG A 612 -6.07 9.14 -18.82
N ASP A 613 -6.64 10.14 -18.15
CA ASP A 613 -6.57 11.55 -18.55
C ASP A 613 -5.56 12.35 -17.69
N ALA A 614 -4.96 11.71 -16.68
CA ALA A 614 -4.09 12.36 -15.71
C ALA A 614 -2.88 13.06 -16.35
N CYS A 615 -2.27 12.47 -17.37
CA CYS A 615 -1.19 13.12 -18.12
C CYS A 615 -1.65 14.43 -18.80
N GLN A 616 -2.86 14.47 -19.36
CA GLN A 616 -3.40 15.67 -20.00
C GLN A 616 -3.71 16.76 -18.97
N VAL A 617 -4.26 16.38 -17.81
CA VAL A 617 -4.49 17.30 -16.68
C VAL A 617 -3.17 17.86 -16.16
N TRP A 618 -2.15 16.99 -15.97
CA TRP A 618 -0.82 17.43 -15.55
C TRP A 618 -0.23 18.45 -16.51
N ASP A 619 -0.21 18.13 -17.80
CA ASP A 619 0.41 18.98 -18.83
C ASP A 619 -0.27 20.35 -18.89
N ALA A 620 -1.60 20.42 -18.76
CA ALA A 620 -2.32 21.69 -18.77
C ALA A 620 -2.06 22.53 -17.52
N VAL A 621 -2.03 21.92 -16.33
CA VAL A 621 -1.66 22.63 -15.08
C VAL A 621 -0.22 23.11 -15.16
N TRP A 622 0.70 22.28 -15.65
CA TRP A 622 2.11 22.61 -15.77
C TRP A 622 2.33 23.80 -16.71
N GLN A 623 1.75 23.74 -17.93
CA GLN A 623 1.88 24.79 -18.93
C GLN A 623 1.28 26.13 -18.46
N ALA A 624 0.10 26.09 -17.83
CA ALA A 624 -0.53 27.29 -17.29
C ALA A 624 0.21 27.83 -16.05
N GLY A 625 0.84 26.95 -15.26
CA GLY A 625 1.59 27.31 -14.07
C GLY A 625 3.00 27.85 -14.31
N GLU A 626 3.63 27.52 -15.45
CA GLU A 626 5.00 27.92 -15.78
C GLU A 626 5.23 29.45 -15.68
N PRO A 627 4.37 30.33 -16.25
CA PRO A 627 4.51 31.79 -16.10
C PRO A 627 4.39 32.29 -14.65
N HIS A 628 3.77 31.50 -13.77
CA HIS A 628 3.60 31.81 -12.35
C HIS A 628 4.69 31.17 -11.46
N GLY A 629 5.67 30.49 -12.06
CA GLY A 629 6.76 29.82 -11.35
C GLY A 629 6.29 28.61 -10.54
N LEU A 630 5.29 27.87 -11.06
CA LEU A 630 4.79 26.63 -10.47
C LEU A 630 5.89 25.56 -10.45
N LEU A 631 5.98 24.83 -9.34
CA LEU A 631 6.86 23.67 -9.18
C LEU A 631 6.06 22.43 -8.74
N PRO A 632 6.54 21.21 -9.03
CA PRO A 632 5.96 20.02 -8.41
C PRO A 632 6.39 19.94 -6.93
N LEU A 633 5.51 19.43 -6.06
CA LEU A 633 5.76 19.29 -4.62
C LEU A 633 5.89 17.80 -4.23
N GLY A 634 7.00 17.44 -3.59
CA GLY A 634 7.23 16.12 -3.00
C GLY A 634 6.79 16.02 -1.54
N LEU A 635 6.79 14.80 -1.00
CA LEU A 635 6.40 14.51 0.39
C LEU A 635 7.23 15.28 1.43
N ASP A 636 8.53 15.48 1.22
CA ASP A 636 9.41 16.17 2.19
C ASP A 636 8.97 17.62 2.41
N ALA A 637 8.68 18.34 1.32
CA ALA A 637 8.20 19.72 1.39
C ALA A 637 6.75 19.81 1.87
N LEU A 638 5.91 18.82 1.52
CA LEU A 638 4.55 18.70 2.06
C LEU A 638 4.58 18.60 3.59
N ASP A 639 5.44 17.75 4.15
CA ASP A 639 5.54 17.55 5.59
C ASP A 639 5.90 18.86 6.32
N MET A 640 6.78 19.68 5.72
CA MET A 640 7.08 21.01 6.26
C MET A 640 5.85 21.92 6.30
N VAL A 641 5.15 22.07 5.16
CA VAL A 641 4.03 23.02 5.09
C VAL A 641 2.83 22.58 5.93
N ARG A 642 2.59 21.27 6.06
CA ARG A 642 1.49 20.72 6.86
C ARG A 642 1.76 20.83 8.36
N ILE A 643 3.01 20.67 8.81
CA ILE A 643 3.39 20.87 10.23
C ILE A 643 3.19 22.34 10.62
N GLU A 644 3.64 23.27 9.78
CA GLU A 644 3.40 24.71 10.01
C GLU A 644 1.91 25.04 10.11
N ALA A 645 1.08 24.38 9.29
CA ALA A 645 -0.37 24.54 9.28
C ALA A 645 -1.10 23.76 10.39
N GLY A 646 -0.39 22.94 11.17
CA GLY A 646 -0.98 22.12 12.24
C GLY A 646 -1.91 21.01 11.74
N LEU A 647 -1.65 20.48 10.54
CA LEU A 647 -2.44 19.40 9.95
C LEU A 647 -1.90 18.03 10.41
N VAL A 648 -2.82 17.19 10.88
CA VAL A 648 -2.52 15.90 11.53
C VAL A 648 -2.23 14.81 10.52
N PHE A 649 -1.34 13.89 10.87
CA PHE A 649 -1.01 12.72 10.06
C PHE A 649 -1.15 11.42 10.86
N ALA A 650 -1.71 10.39 10.24
CA ALA A 650 -1.89 9.07 10.87
C ALA A 650 -0.54 8.47 11.27
N GLY A 651 -0.48 7.84 12.45
CA GLY A 651 0.75 7.32 13.05
C GLY A 651 1.61 8.38 13.77
N TYR A 652 1.35 9.67 13.55
CA TYR A 652 2.08 10.78 14.17
C TYR A 652 1.23 11.47 15.23
N GLU A 653 0.22 12.21 14.80
CA GLU A 653 -0.68 12.95 15.70
C GLU A 653 -1.78 12.05 16.26
N PHE A 654 -2.18 11.01 15.53
CA PHE A 654 -3.21 10.07 15.96
C PHE A 654 -2.92 8.63 15.57
N CYS A 655 -3.57 7.73 16.30
CA CYS A 655 -3.68 6.30 16.03
C CYS A 655 -4.98 5.79 16.69
N ASP A 656 -5.19 4.48 16.69
CA ASP A 656 -6.29 3.81 17.37
C ASP A 656 -6.34 4.06 18.89
N GLN A 657 -5.27 4.57 19.52
CA GLN A 657 -5.28 4.93 20.94
C GLN A 657 -5.57 6.41 21.20
N THR A 658 -5.55 7.25 20.16
CA THR A 658 -5.67 8.71 20.28
C THR A 658 -7.04 9.16 19.81
N ASP A 659 -7.70 10.02 20.60
CA ASP A 659 -8.98 10.60 20.20
C ASP A 659 -8.80 11.94 19.45
N PRO A 660 -9.84 12.43 18.74
CA PRO A 660 -9.77 13.67 17.98
C PRO A 660 -9.42 14.92 18.80
N PHE A 661 -9.69 14.95 20.11
CA PHE A 661 -9.32 16.09 20.96
C PHE A 661 -7.83 16.08 21.25
N GLU A 662 -7.28 14.92 21.63
CA GLU A 662 -5.84 14.74 21.84
C GLU A 662 -5.03 14.92 20.55
N ALA A 663 -5.60 14.57 19.40
CA ALA A 663 -5.02 14.78 18.08
C ALA A 663 -5.08 16.24 17.59
N GLY A 664 -5.72 17.17 18.32
CA GLY A 664 -5.80 18.58 17.92
C GLY A 664 -6.86 18.91 16.87
N ILE A 665 -7.70 17.95 16.47
CA ILE A 665 -8.80 18.14 15.51
C ILE A 665 -10.18 18.13 16.16
N GLY A 666 -10.30 18.41 17.46
CA GLY A 666 -11.56 18.36 18.21
C GLY A 666 -12.71 19.21 17.65
N PHE A 667 -12.43 20.14 16.72
CA PHE A 667 -13.44 20.87 15.95
C PHE A 667 -14.29 19.97 15.02
N THR A 668 -13.83 18.75 14.73
CA THR A 668 -14.57 17.73 13.96
C THR A 668 -15.63 17.00 14.78
N VAL A 669 -15.65 17.16 16.11
CA VAL A 669 -16.57 16.48 17.04
C VAL A 669 -17.58 17.47 17.64
N PRO A 670 -18.58 17.93 16.88
CA PRO A 670 -19.48 18.99 17.31
C PRO A 670 -20.64 18.44 18.18
N LEU A 671 -20.33 17.86 19.34
CA LEU A 671 -21.26 17.23 20.29
C LEU A 671 -22.50 18.09 20.63
N LYS A 672 -22.36 19.42 20.61
CA LYS A 672 -23.46 20.35 20.87
C LYS A 672 -24.47 20.46 19.72
N THR A 673 -24.02 20.27 18.48
CA THR A 673 -24.85 20.47 17.27
C THR A 673 -25.16 19.18 16.51
N LYS A 674 -24.49 18.08 16.85
CA LYS A 674 -24.84 16.74 16.41
C LYS A 674 -25.49 16.02 17.60
N GLN A 675 -26.82 15.97 17.61
CA GLN A 675 -27.58 15.33 18.69
C GLN A 675 -27.83 13.85 18.42
N ASP A 676 -27.77 13.44 17.16
CA ASP A 676 -27.81 12.02 16.77
C ASP A 676 -26.62 11.28 17.38
N ASP A 677 -26.83 10.02 17.75
CA ASP A 677 -25.75 9.14 18.17
C ASP A 677 -24.81 8.84 16.99
N PHE A 678 -23.54 8.56 17.30
CA PHE A 678 -22.51 8.17 16.34
C PHE A 678 -21.44 7.33 17.02
N ILE A 679 -20.71 6.54 16.25
CA ILE A 679 -19.74 5.61 16.79
C ILE A 679 -18.65 6.36 17.56
N GLY A 680 -18.44 5.94 18.81
CA GLY A 680 -17.48 6.54 19.73
C GLY A 680 -18.01 7.76 20.49
N ARG A 681 -19.26 8.20 20.28
CA ARG A 681 -19.83 9.39 20.95
C ARG A 681 -19.69 9.35 22.47
N GLU A 682 -20.14 8.29 23.12
CA GLU A 682 -20.08 8.16 24.59
C GLU A 682 -18.65 8.31 25.11
N ALA A 683 -17.71 7.58 24.51
CA ALA A 683 -16.29 7.66 24.87
C ALA A 683 -15.73 9.07 24.66
N LEU A 684 -16.11 9.74 23.58
CA LEU A 684 -15.67 11.11 23.26
C LEU A 684 -16.29 12.15 24.21
N GLU A 685 -17.53 11.97 24.66
CA GLU A 685 -18.13 12.80 25.70
C GLU A 685 -17.35 12.67 27.03
N GLN A 686 -16.99 11.44 27.42
CA GLN A 686 -16.18 11.19 28.62
C GLN A 686 -14.77 11.76 28.52
N ARG A 687 -14.09 11.55 27.38
CA ARG A 687 -12.72 12.06 27.11
C ARG A 687 -12.69 13.58 27.10
N LYS A 688 -13.70 14.23 26.50
CA LYS A 688 -13.82 15.69 26.52
C LYS A 688 -14.05 16.26 27.92
N ALA A 689 -14.78 15.53 28.77
CA ALA A 689 -15.01 15.93 30.16
C ALA A 689 -13.76 15.71 31.04
N ASN A 690 -12.88 14.77 30.68
CA ASN A 690 -11.72 14.37 31.47
C ASN A 690 -10.42 14.31 30.62
N PRO A 691 -10.00 15.41 29.96
CA PRO A 691 -8.89 15.39 29.03
C PRO A 691 -7.57 15.13 29.75
N GLN A 692 -6.86 14.08 29.35
CA GLN A 692 -5.55 13.73 29.91
C GLN A 692 -4.42 14.40 29.14
N ARG A 693 -4.52 14.43 27.81
CA ARG A 693 -3.53 15.06 26.94
C ARG A 693 -4.18 16.04 25.97
N GLN A 694 -3.35 16.88 25.36
CA GLN A 694 -3.76 17.71 24.24
C GLN A 694 -2.57 17.95 23.29
N LEU A 695 -2.88 18.20 22.02
CA LEU A 695 -1.88 18.66 21.06
C LEU A 695 -1.56 20.13 21.30
N VAL A 696 -0.28 20.47 21.34
CA VAL A 696 0.26 21.83 21.43
C VAL A 696 1.38 22.03 20.40
N GLY A 697 1.73 23.29 20.14
CA GLY A 697 2.96 23.62 19.44
C GLY A 697 4.12 23.82 20.43
N LEU A 698 5.32 23.47 20.02
CA LEU A 698 6.57 23.77 20.72
C LEU A 698 7.48 24.58 19.83
N GLU A 699 8.17 25.56 20.43
CA GLU A 699 9.31 26.26 19.83
C GLU A 699 10.57 25.85 20.59
N LEU A 700 11.52 25.22 19.90
CA LEU A 700 12.75 24.70 20.49
C LEU A 700 13.89 25.72 20.36
N ALA A 701 14.71 25.81 21.39
CA ALA A 701 15.93 26.60 21.38
C ALA A 701 17.03 25.96 20.52
N GLY A 702 17.85 26.80 19.87
CA GLY A 702 18.99 26.34 19.09
C GLY A 702 18.63 25.80 17.70
N ASN A 703 19.57 25.08 17.08
CA ASN A 703 19.47 24.62 15.68
C ASN A 703 19.12 23.13 15.52
N GLU A 704 19.09 22.37 16.62
CA GLU A 704 18.79 20.95 16.58
C GLU A 704 17.28 20.70 16.58
N ALA A 705 16.80 19.95 15.58
CA ALA A 705 15.39 19.62 15.45
C ALA A 705 15.00 18.45 16.37
N ALA A 706 13.74 18.48 16.83
CA ALA A 706 13.11 17.28 17.40
C ALA A 706 12.76 16.28 16.29
N THR A 707 12.44 15.05 16.69
CA THR A 707 11.96 13.99 15.82
C THR A 707 10.73 13.34 16.47
N HIS A 708 9.87 12.71 15.65
CA HIS A 708 8.75 11.91 16.15
C HIS A 708 9.22 10.95 17.25
N GLY A 709 8.50 10.90 18.37
CA GLY A 709 8.80 10.02 19.50
C GLY A 709 9.73 10.63 20.56
N ASP A 710 10.39 11.76 20.29
CA ASP A 710 11.21 12.43 21.31
C ASP A 710 10.36 12.77 22.54
N CYS A 711 10.87 12.41 23.72
CA CYS A 711 10.19 12.70 24.98
C CYS A 711 10.22 14.19 25.31
N VAL A 712 9.12 14.72 25.85
CA VAL A 712 9.03 16.10 26.38
C VAL A 712 8.95 16.05 27.89
N ARG A 713 9.80 16.83 28.57
CA ARG A 713 10.06 16.70 30.01
C ARG A 713 9.95 18.02 30.78
N ILE A 714 9.62 17.88 32.05
CA ILE A 714 9.81 18.92 33.09
C ILE A 714 10.59 18.27 34.23
N GLY A 715 11.80 18.76 34.48
CA GLY A 715 12.75 18.04 35.32
C GLY A 715 12.93 16.61 34.78
N ARG A 716 13.01 15.59 35.63
CA ARG A 716 13.18 14.21 35.13
C ARG A 716 11.92 13.59 34.53
N ALA A 717 10.74 14.08 34.87
CA ALA A 717 9.47 13.47 34.46
C ALA A 717 9.19 13.69 32.97
N GLN A 718 8.66 12.67 32.29
CA GLN A 718 8.13 12.82 30.94
C GLN A 718 6.68 13.29 31.05
N VAL A 719 6.38 14.42 30.42
CA VAL A 719 5.06 15.05 30.41
C VAL A 719 4.43 15.05 29.03
N GLY A 720 5.18 14.69 27.98
CA GLY A 720 4.65 14.62 26.63
C GLY A 720 5.57 13.88 25.66
N VAL A 721 5.18 13.92 24.39
CA VAL A 721 5.92 13.33 23.27
C VAL A 721 5.78 14.24 22.06
N VAL A 722 6.87 14.44 21.32
CA VAL A 722 6.85 15.11 20.02
C VAL A 722 6.17 14.19 19.01
N THR A 723 5.16 14.70 18.31
CA THR A 723 4.45 13.95 17.27
C THR A 723 5.07 14.24 15.90
N SER A 724 5.22 15.51 15.53
CA SER A 724 5.86 15.93 14.28
C SER A 724 6.76 17.13 14.53
N ALA A 725 7.86 17.27 13.81
CA ALA A 725 8.80 18.37 14.04
C ALA A 725 9.57 18.74 12.77
N MET A 726 9.96 20.01 12.69
CA MET A 726 10.74 20.52 11.57
C MET A 726 11.49 21.81 11.92
N ARG A 727 12.42 22.22 11.04
CA ARG A 727 13.02 23.56 11.07
C ARG A 727 12.35 24.47 10.05
N SER A 728 11.47 25.37 10.50
CA SER A 728 10.67 26.23 9.63
C SER A 728 11.54 27.25 8.87
N PRO A 729 11.53 27.25 7.52
CA PRO A 729 12.25 28.25 6.74
C PRO A 729 11.67 29.66 6.92
N VAL A 730 10.35 29.81 6.88
CA VAL A 730 9.70 31.13 6.99
C VAL A 730 9.81 31.71 8.39
N LEU A 731 9.68 30.87 9.43
CA LEU A 731 9.76 31.33 10.83
C LEU A 731 11.21 31.38 11.34
N LYS A 732 12.15 30.71 10.65
CA LYS A 732 13.55 30.52 11.07
C LYS A 732 13.69 29.90 12.46
N LYS A 733 12.78 28.98 12.80
CA LYS A 733 12.63 28.37 14.13
C LYS A 733 12.54 26.86 14.04
N ASN A 734 13.00 26.15 15.08
CA ASN A 734 12.69 24.74 15.28
C ASN A 734 11.32 24.65 15.94
N ILE A 735 10.38 24.01 15.26
CA ILE A 735 9.00 23.87 15.72
C ILE A 735 8.61 22.40 15.79
N ALA A 736 7.71 22.07 16.70
CA ALA A 736 7.18 20.72 16.82
C ALA A 736 5.72 20.72 17.28
N LEU A 737 4.91 19.84 16.71
CA LEU A 737 3.66 19.42 17.31
C LEU A 737 3.97 18.43 18.43
N CYS A 738 3.28 18.57 19.56
CA CYS A 738 3.52 17.77 20.75
C CYS A 738 2.21 17.40 21.42
N ARG A 739 2.04 16.12 21.74
CA ARG A 739 0.96 15.66 22.60
C ARG A 739 1.47 15.66 24.04
N ILE A 740 0.92 16.52 24.88
CA ILE A 740 1.39 16.80 26.24
C ILE A 740 0.25 16.67 27.26
N ASP A 741 0.59 16.32 28.50
CA ASP A 741 -0.30 16.37 29.65
C ASP A 741 -0.98 17.76 29.77
N THR A 742 -2.28 17.77 30.02
CA THR A 742 -3.07 19.01 30.06
C THR A 742 -2.61 19.99 31.13
N LEU A 743 -1.97 19.53 32.21
CA LEU A 743 -1.38 20.37 33.26
C LEU A 743 -0.20 21.21 32.79
N HIS A 744 0.42 20.87 31.65
CA HIS A 744 1.63 21.49 31.13
C HIS A 744 1.46 22.13 29.75
N ALA A 745 0.21 22.21 29.27
CA ALA A 745 -0.10 22.67 27.92
C ALA A 745 -0.37 24.18 27.80
N ALA A 746 -0.31 24.93 28.91
CA ALA A 746 -0.53 26.37 28.87
C ALA A 746 0.56 27.05 28.04
N LEU A 747 0.17 28.03 27.21
CA LEU A 747 1.12 28.81 26.42
C LEU A 747 2.17 29.47 27.32
N GLY A 748 3.44 29.43 26.88
CA GLY A 748 4.58 29.93 27.62
C GLY A 748 5.15 28.96 28.66
N THR A 749 4.55 27.76 28.84
CA THR A 749 5.14 26.73 29.70
C THR A 749 6.52 26.32 29.16
N GLU A 750 7.53 26.37 30.02
CA GLU A 750 8.88 25.89 29.72
C GLU A 750 8.95 24.36 29.86
N VAL A 751 9.44 23.71 28.82
CA VAL A 751 9.65 22.26 28.77
C VAL A 751 11.00 21.95 28.14
N GLU A 752 11.42 20.69 28.19
CA GLU A 752 12.67 20.23 27.62
C GLU A 752 12.41 19.04 26.69
N VAL A 753 12.88 19.10 25.45
CA VAL A 753 12.86 17.96 24.54
C VAL A 753 14.11 17.11 24.78
N GLY A 754 13.92 15.85 25.17
CA GLY A 754 15.00 14.93 25.47
C GLY A 754 15.60 14.31 24.20
N LYS A 755 16.93 14.20 24.17
CA LYS A 755 17.73 13.51 23.14
C LYS A 755 18.62 12.44 23.78
N LEU A 756 19.20 11.56 22.97
CA LEU A 756 19.99 10.41 23.42
C LEU A 756 19.13 9.42 24.21
N ASP A 757 19.25 9.38 25.53
CA ASP A 757 18.38 8.62 26.45
C ASP A 757 17.21 9.45 27.01
N GLY A 758 17.03 10.67 26.49
CA GLY A 758 16.04 11.63 26.95
C GLY A 758 16.43 12.42 28.20
N GLN A 759 17.61 12.18 28.78
CA GLN A 759 18.09 12.84 30.02
C GLN A 759 19.47 13.47 29.87
N GLN A 760 20.40 12.81 29.15
CA GLN A 760 21.77 13.25 28.93
C GLN A 760 21.84 14.54 28.11
N LYS A 761 20.89 14.73 27.21
CA LYS A 761 20.77 15.93 26.41
C LYS A 761 19.33 16.40 26.38
N ARG A 762 19.16 17.71 26.60
CA ARG A 762 17.87 18.37 26.68
C ARG A 762 17.91 19.66 25.91
N ILE A 763 16.93 19.85 25.05
CA ILE A 763 16.76 21.08 24.27
C ILE A 763 15.63 21.87 24.94
N PRO A 764 15.90 23.06 25.49
CA PRO A 764 14.86 23.92 26.03
C PRO A 764 13.82 24.24 24.97
N ALA A 765 12.55 24.25 25.34
CA ALA A 765 11.45 24.59 24.46
C ALA A 765 10.32 25.33 25.20
N LEU A 766 9.52 26.07 24.46
CA LEU A 766 8.34 26.76 24.96
C LEU A 766 7.07 26.22 24.30
N VAL A 767 6.02 26.03 25.09
CA VAL A 767 4.68 25.77 24.55
C VAL A 767 4.15 27.04 23.86
N VAL A 768 3.82 26.93 22.58
CA VAL A 768 3.38 28.04 21.71
C VAL A 768 2.07 27.67 21.00
N PRO A 769 1.29 28.66 20.53
CA PRO A 769 0.10 28.35 19.73
C PRO A 769 0.50 27.71 18.40
N PHE A 770 -0.35 26.81 17.91
CA PHE A 770 -0.32 26.31 16.53
C PHE A 770 -1.74 26.48 15.92
N PRO A 771 -1.90 26.64 14.60
CA PRO A 771 -0.88 26.62 13.54
C PRO A 771 0.24 27.67 13.73
N PHE A 772 1.48 27.30 13.38
CA PHE A 772 2.66 28.17 13.54
C PHE A 772 2.72 29.27 12.48
N TYR A 773 2.12 29.00 11.31
CA TYR A 773 2.02 29.92 10.19
C TYR A 773 0.53 30.14 9.84
N ASP A 774 0.17 31.40 9.57
CA ASP A 774 -1.20 31.84 9.31
C ASP A 774 -2.26 31.29 10.31
N PRO A 775 -2.13 31.57 11.61
CA PRO A 775 -3.02 31.02 12.64
C PRO A 775 -4.49 31.47 12.48
N LYS A 776 -4.73 32.57 11.75
CA LYS A 776 -6.08 33.08 11.44
C LYS A 776 -6.69 32.43 10.20
N LYS A 777 -5.91 31.61 9.48
CA LYS A 777 -6.33 30.93 8.24
C LYS A 777 -6.79 31.95 7.18
N GLU A 778 -6.10 33.08 7.10
CA GLU A 778 -6.40 34.14 6.12
C GLU A 778 -6.07 33.68 4.69
N ARG A 779 -5.01 32.90 4.50
CA ARG A 779 -4.54 32.46 3.18
C ARG A 779 -5.42 31.39 2.56
N VAL A 780 -5.86 30.40 3.32
CA VAL A 780 -6.81 29.38 2.82
C VAL A 780 -8.18 29.99 2.46
N ARG A 781 -8.54 31.11 3.10
CA ARG A 781 -9.81 31.82 2.92
C ARG A 781 -9.76 32.96 1.91
N ALA A 782 -8.57 33.32 1.40
CA ALA A 782 -8.33 34.41 0.45
C ALA A 782 -9.08 34.23 -0.87
#